data_AF-A0A1H3DH42-F1
#
_entry.id   AF-A0A1H3DH42-F1
#
_cell.length_a   1.000
_cell.length_b   1.000
_cell.length_c   1.000
_cell.angle_alpha   90.00
_cell.angle_beta   90.00
_cell.angle_gamma   90.00
#
_symmetry.space_group_name_H-M   'P 1'
#
loop_
_entity.id
_entity.type
_entity.pdbx_description
1 polymer ?
#
loop_
_entity_poly.entity_id
_entity_poly.type
_entity_poly.pdbx_seq_one_letter_code
_entity_poly.pdbx_strand_id
1 'polypeptide(L)'
;MQKNNKAVLSLLTLLLTACGGGGDPEPVVASDVHTNVTEDTPPVTSSLVSHQCFRDSWVAGTTELCLGTLTYYDYIYDDYGADSGLVSMTPSLLNILNRGGNAGVPVANTPGLLSPAAGDQRYPEGLKNTADLVRLSLAIKQNRLLITAELNTMFNPDDAILGIAIDSDPHSVTGGGHWGRIDVRSDGWDQVFFTDVGDPGTNIMSLNLPVPEGEQWRIQAAIAKADGTVMNVAFRGTDEEASADGAVNQALPASGNFWEDRQASVLAGGDISEFGAAVTVEDLRRRVTRIAEAPTGFQQRVYTSNYSLGEGIAIPGITGRDGGGFFCGQSFNYLGKYQPYGVYVPDGIETAQSSPGLMVVMHGCEANHASQINQPNMQRQFGDELGRILVTPLGRGPYGFYTGISERDVLDVMADIEGVYDIDPDKVFASGYSMGGFGALHMATHYPDRFAGMVGWVAHTGDLMNRPSVQPLVDELLDPALESLLRPVLASILGSIADPQVGTENVIDYLANLQHVPSAYLYAAADELVPIHESLAVAQRLALAEEVDYHFYLHPLAEHLTLLMLDEWGKEAQLSADWRRVTTPNRVSYLFDPRFNYPDLGIVHDKAYWISDLRARNASQALVDLSAAGCGGQKRSFATGTDQGATPLPWAGSYRHVQTETQLAPALTLSGVLTNVASAALDLAPICFEGMAVHYDIDSDGPATLALSDGRIVELVAGKNQGIF
;
A
#
# COMPACT_ATOMS: atom_id res chain seq x y z
N MET A 1 -10.34 12.41 -53.90
CA MET A 1 -11.74 12.55 -53.45
C MET A 1 -11.72 13.09 -52.03
N GLN A 2 -12.61 14.03 -51.77
CA GLN A 2 -12.53 15.04 -50.73
C GLN A 2 -13.60 14.75 -49.67
N LYS A 3 -13.35 15.21 -48.44
CA LYS A 3 -14.31 15.68 -47.40
C LYS A 3 -14.65 14.77 -46.20
N ASN A 4 -14.26 15.34 -45.03
CA ASN A 4 -15.08 15.69 -43.87
C ASN A 4 -15.70 14.59 -43.00
N ASN A 5 -15.42 14.64 -41.70
CA ASN A 5 -16.39 15.24 -40.77
C ASN A 5 -15.78 15.69 -39.44
N LYS A 6 -16.29 16.83 -38.98
CA LYS A 6 -15.99 17.55 -37.73
C LYS A 6 -16.90 17.09 -36.60
N ALA A 7 -16.41 17.32 -35.38
CA ALA A 7 -17.06 17.26 -34.08
C ALA A 7 -18.42 17.97 -33.98
N VAL A 8 -19.24 17.52 -33.00
CA VAL A 8 -20.26 18.34 -32.32
C VAL A 8 -20.34 17.96 -30.84
N LEU A 9 -20.21 18.98 -30.00
CA LEU A 9 -20.47 19.09 -28.56
C LEU A 9 -21.74 19.97 -28.40
N SER A 10 -22.66 19.68 -27.46
CA SER A 10 -23.63 20.59 -26.78
C SER A 10 -24.57 19.73 -25.91
N LEU A 11 -24.62 19.78 -24.56
CA LEU A 11 -25.02 20.79 -23.56
C LEU A 11 -26.53 21.14 -23.44
N LEU A 12 -27.10 20.75 -22.28
CA LEU A 12 -27.98 21.48 -21.34
C LEU A 12 -29.55 21.43 -21.36
N THR A 13 -30.08 21.14 -20.15
CA THR A 13 -31.20 21.77 -19.36
C THR A 13 -32.65 21.22 -19.29
N LEU A 14 -33.00 20.79 -18.05
CA LEU A 14 -34.18 20.95 -17.16
C LEU A 14 -35.63 21.14 -17.68
N LEU A 15 -36.59 20.45 -17.02
CA LEU A 15 -37.75 21.05 -16.31
C LEU A 15 -38.53 20.03 -15.42
N LEU A 16 -39.04 20.56 -14.29
CA LEU A 16 -39.73 19.94 -13.15
C LEU A 16 -41.27 19.86 -13.28
N THR A 17 -41.90 19.18 -12.29
CA THR A 17 -43.32 19.16 -11.80
C THR A 17 -44.13 17.90 -12.15
N ALA A 18 -45.02 17.31 -11.32
CA ALA A 18 -45.36 17.33 -9.88
C ALA A 18 -46.47 16.28 -9.60
N CYS A 19 -46.67 15.94 -8.31
CA CYS A 19 -47.91 15.49 -7.61
C CYS A 19 -48.28 13.99 -7.41
N GLY A 20 -48.61 13.69 -6.13
CA GLY A 20 -49.61 12.72 -5.64
C GLY A 20 -49.02 11.53 -4.88
N GLY A 21 -48.94 11.51 -3.54
CA GLY A 21 -50.04 11.36 -2.56
C GLY A 21 -50.28 9.86 -2.29
N GLY A 22 -50.35 9.28 -1.09
CA GLY A 22 -50.50 9.70 0.30
C GLY A 22 -51.16 8.51 1.02
N GLY A 23 -50.82 8.20 2.26
CA GLY A 23 -51.51 7.17 3.04
C GLY A 23 -50.78 6.70 4.30
N ASP A 24 -51.07 7.35 5.43
CA ASP A 24 -50.90 6.79 6.78
C ASP A 24 -52.01 5.76 7.07
N PRO A 25 -51.88 4.90 8.10
CA PRO A 25 -52.47 5.30 9.39
C PRO A 25 -51.71 4.86 10.67
N GLU A 26 -51.64 5.84 11.59
CA GLU A 26 -51.99 5.83 13.02
C GLU A 26 -51.22 5.05 14.13
N PRO A 27 -51.26 5.59 15.38
CA PRO A 27 -50.23 5.41 16.40
C PRO A 27 -50.70 4.61 17.63
N VAL A 28 -49.75 4.21 18.48
CA VAL A 28 -50.02 3.69 19.83
C VAL A 28 -49.30 4.55 20.87
N VAL A 29 -50.01 4.85 21.94
CA VAL A 29 -49.74 5.89 22.95
C VAL A 29 -49.24 5.29 24.27
N ALA A 30 -48.30 6.03 24.88
CA ALA A 30 -47.97 6.21 26.31
C ALA A 30 -47.34 5.08 27.15
N SER A 31 -46.23 5.41 27.84
CA SER A 31 -46.30 6.09 29.15
C SER A 31 -44.92 6.41 29.73
N ASP A 32 -44.83 7.59 30.34
CA ASP A 32 -43.68 8.11 31.11
C ASP A 32 -43.55 7.43 32.48
N VAL A 33 -42.31 7.18 32.91
CA VAL A 33 -41.93 7.21 34.34
C VAL A 33 -40.54 7.85 34.49
N HIS A 34 -40.51 9.01 35.14
CA HIS A 34 -39.31 9.71 35.62
C HIS A 34 -38.54 8.89 36.66
N THR A 35 -37.20 8.86 36.56
CA THR A 35 -36.30 9.02 37.72
C THR A 35 -35.00 9.70 37.27
N ASN A 36 -34.66 10.81 37.95
CA ASN A 36 -33.42 11.55 37.80
C ASN A 36 -32.28 10.84 38.56
N VAL A 37 -31.17 10.56 37.89
CA VAL A 37 -29.83 10.51 38.51
C VAL A 37 -28.87 11.23 37.56
N THR A 38 -28.29 12.32 38.05
CA THR A 38 -27.32 13.16 37.35
C THR A 38 -25.92 12.57 37.51
N GLU A 39 -25.39 11.95 36.45
CA GLU A 39 -23.95 11.80 36.23
C GLU A 39 -23.56 12.69 35.06
N ASP A 40 -22.73 13.70 35.34
CA ASP A 40 -22.11 14.58 34.36
C ASP A 40 -21.21 13.75 33.42
N THR A 41 -21.79 13.29 32.32
CA THR A 41 -21.04 12.74 31.17
C THR A 41 -20.73 13.92 30.24
N PRO A 42 -19.46 14.14 29.84
CA PRO A 42 -19.17 15.14 28.81
C PRO A 42 -19.95 14.77 27.54
N PRO A 43 -20.46 15.74 26.78
CA PRO A 43 -21.33 15.45 25.66
C PRO A 43 -20.58 14.58 24.63
N VAL A 44 -21.17 13.42 24.32
CA VAL A 44 -20.71 12.40 23.35
C VAL A 44 -20.44 13.01 21.95
N THR A 45 -21.05 14.16 21.65
CA THR A 45 -20.79 14.92 20.42
C THR A 45 -19.39 15.54 20.36
N SER A 46 -18.80 15.93 21.49
CA SER A 46 -17.47 16.52 21.53
C SER A 46 -16.35 15.51 21.25
N SER A 47 -16.51 14.25 21.70
CA SER A 47 -15.53 13.19 21.44
C SER A 47 -15.61 12.63 20.03
N LEU A 48 -16.80 12.59 19.41
CA LEU A 48 -16.96 12.17 18.01
C LEU A 48 -16.43 13.23 17.04
N VAL A 49 -16.71 14.51 17.29
CA VAL A 49 -16.15 15.62 16.48
C VAL A 49 -14.64 15.70 16.65
N SER A 50 -14.11 15.49 17.86
CA SER A 50 -12.66 15.44 18.11
C SER A 50 -11.98 14.31 17.35
N HIS A 51 -12.54 13.09 17.34
CA HIS A 51 -11.98 11.97 16.55
C HIS A 51 -12.03 12.24 15.04
N GLN A 52 -13.06 12.92 14.54
CA GLN A 52 -13.14 13.25 13.13
C GLN A 52 -12.14 14.32 12.68
N CYS A 53 -11.70 15.19 13.60
CA CYS A 53 -10.78 16.31 13.34
C CYS A 53 -9.30 15.95 13.50
N PHE A 54 -8.97 14.87 14.23
CA PHE A 54 -7.60 14.45 14.49
C PHE A 54 -7.45 13.02 13.99
N ARG A 55 -6.91 12.89 12.78
CA ARG A 55 -6.67 11.61 12.12
C ARG A 55 -5.19 11.44 11.87
N ASP A 56 -4.71 10.22 12.00
CA ASP A 56 -3.34 9.86 11.67
C ASP A 56 -3.18 9.56 10.16
N SER A 57 -4.26 9.67 9.38
CA SER A 57 -4.27 9.53 7.92
C SER A 57 -5.26 10.48 7.22
N TRP A 58 -4.97 10.77 5.95
CA TRP A 58 -5.76 11.69 5.12
C TRP A 58 -5.65 11.36 3.63
N VAL A 59 -6.53 11.98 2.83
CA VAL A 59 -6.37 12.05 1.37
C VAL A 59 -5.61 13.33 1.04
N ALA A 60 -4.52 13.21 0.29
CA ALA A 60 -3.72 14.36 -0.12
C ALA A 60 -4.52 15.31 -1.02
N GLY A 61 -4.20 16.60 -0.97
CA GLY A 61 -4.90 17.64 -1.71
C GLY A 61 -6.21 18.12 -1.08
N THR A 62 -6.67 17.49 0.01
CA THR A 62 -7.91 17.88 0.69
C THR A 62 -7.75 19.10 1.59
N THR A 63 -8.82 19.87 1.74
CA THR A 63 -8.91 20.96 2.72
C THR A 63 -10.12 20.72 3.62
N GLU A 64 -9.93 20.81 4.92
CA GLU A 64 -11.00 20.71 5.90
C GLU A 64 -10.96 21.86 6.90
N LEU A 65 -12.08 22.09 7.56
CA LEU A 65 -12.20 23.02 8.66
C LEU A 65 -12.57 22.23 9.91
N CYS A 66 -11.72 22.24 10.93
CA CYS A 66 -11.90 21.44 12.13
C CYS A 66 -11.83 22.33 13.36
N LEU A 67 -12.95 22.49 14.07
CA LEU A 67 -13.05 23.32 15.28
C LEU A 67 -12.49 24.75 15.08
N GLY A 68 -12.70 25.33 13.90
CA GLY A 68 -12.22 26.67 13.53
C GLY A 68 -10.76 26.74 13.10
N THR A 69 -10.12 25.60 12.83
CA THR A 69 -8.81 25.50 12.21
C THR A 69 -8.98 24.99 10.79
N LEU A 70 -8.68 25.81 9.78
CA LEU A 70 -8.61 25.35 8.40
C LEU A 70 -7.30 24.60 8.22
N THR A 71 -7.34 23.37 7.72
CA THR A 71 -6.15 22.58 7.41
C THR A 71 -6.22 22.11 5.97
N TYR A 72 -5.18 22.43 5.20
CA TYR A 72 -4.88 21.78 3.93
C TYR A 72 -3.88 20.67 4.19
N TYR A 73 -4.17 19.48 3.67
CA TYR A 73 -3.25 18.37 3.67
C TYR A 73 -2.68 18.20 2.28
N ASP A 74 -1.36 18.19 2.16
CA ASP A 74 -0.70 18.12 0.87
C ASP A 74 -0.37 16.68 0.47
N TYR A 75 0.03 16.52 -0.79
CA TYR A 75 0.77 15.35 -1.24
C TYR A 75 2.16 15.37 -0.60
N ILE A 76 2.79 14.20 -0.46
CA ILE A 76 4.11 14.09 0.15
C ILE A 76 5.10 13.43 -0.81
N TYR A 77 6.37 13.78 -0.63
CA TYR A 77 7.48 13.37 -1.49
C TYR A 77 7.30 13.80 -2.95
N ASP A 78 6.61 14.91 -3.18
CA ASP A 78 6.22 15.43 -4.49
C ASP A 78 6.91 16.77 -4.84
N ASP A 79 7.81 17.24 -3.96
CA ASP A 79 8.46 18.54 -3.96
C ASP A 79 9.60 18.68 -5.00
N TYR A 80 9.31 18.35 -6.26
CA TYR A 80 10.26 18.43 -7.39
C TYR A 80 10.19 19.76 -8.15
N GLY A 81 9.35 20.70 -7.71
CA GLY A 81 9.26 22.07 -8.24
C GLY A 81 8.83 22.15 -9.71
N ALA A 82 9.18 23.26 -10.37
CA ALA A 82 8.84 23.52 -11.77
C ALA A 82 9.39 22.47 -12.76
N ASP A 83 8.62 22.15 -13.81
CA ASP A 83 9.14 21.55 -15.04
C ASP A 83 9.80 22.65 -15.88
N SER A 84 11.09 22.91 -15.62
CA SER A 84 11.83 23.97 -16.34
C SER A 84 12.23 23.57 -17.77
N GLY A 85 11.76 22.42 -18.26
CA GLY A 85 11.98 21.97 -19.62
C GLY A 85 13.46 21.69 -19.89
N LEU A 86 14.16 21.03 -18.98
CA LEU A 86 15.51 20.50 -19.22
C LEU A 86 15.43 19.32 -20.23
N VAL A 87 15.07 19.67 -21.46
CA VAL A 87 14.91 18.79 -22.62
C VAL A 87 16.29 18.54 -23.20
N SER A 88 16.84 17.36 -22.91
CA SER A 88 17.95 16.84 -23.71
C SER A 88 17.48 16.69 -25.16
N MET A 89 18.26 17.14 -26.13
CA MET A 89 17.89 17.21 -27.55
C MET A 89 17.81 15.84 -28.29
N THR A 90 17.61 14.72 -27.59
CA THR A 90 17.45 13.36 -28.16
C THR A 90 16.46 12.51 -27.34
N PRO A 91 15.68 11.61 -27.97
CA PRO A 91 14.32 11.25 -27.56
C PRO A 91 14.28 10.27 -26.37
N SER A 92 13.37 10.55 -25.43
CA SER A 92 12.85 9.69 -24.33
C SER A 92 13.84 9.05 -23.35
N LEU A 93 14.87 8.33 -23.81
CA LEU A 93 15.79 7.58 -22.94
C LEU A 93 16.64 8.47 -22.02
N LEU A 94 17.05 9.65 -22.49
CA LEU A 94 17.82 10.62 -21.69
C LEU A 94 16.94 11.46 -20.75
N ASN A 95 15.65 11.61 -21.03
CA ASN A 95 14.71 12.26 -20.10
C ASN A 95 14.44 11.36 -18.89
N ILE A 96 14.28 10.05 -19.13
CA ILE A 96 14.16 9.05 -18.06
C ILE A 96 15.43 9.03 -17.20
N LEU A 97 16.64 9.14 -17.77
CA LEU A 97 17.89 9.15 -16.99
C LEU A 97 18.12 10.43 -16.15
N ASN A 98 17.50 11.55 -16.52
CA ASN A 98 17.62 12.82 -15.79
C ASN A 98 16.53 13.02 -14.74
N ARG A 99 15.36 12.36 -14.90
CA ARG A 99 14.18 12.49 -14.03
C ARG A 99 13.87 11.23 -13.20
N GLY A 100 14.17 10.04 -13.73
CA GLY A 100 14.14 8.75 -13.04
C GLY A 100 15.53 8.33 -12.54
N GLY A 101 15.58 7.66 -11.39
CA GLY A 101 16.82 7.30 -10.70
C GLY A 101 17.55 6.06 -11.22
N ASN A 102 18.87 5.99 -10.95
CA ASN A 102 19.56 4.82 -10.35
C ASN A 102 20.98 5.25 -9.87
N ALA A 103 21.54 4.49 -8.94
CA ALA A 103 22.87 4.59 -8.35
C ALA A 103 23.99 4.79 -9.39
N GLY A 104 24.68 5.92 -9.28
CA GLY A 104 25.84 6.25 -10.13
C GLY A 104 25.56 7.26 -11.25
N VAL A 105 24.31 7.68 -11.45
CA VAL A 105 23.98 8.83 -12.30
C VAL A 105 23.91 10.09 -11.42
N PRO A 106 24.91 10.99 -11.47
CA PRO A 106 24.96 12.17 -10.59
C PRO A 106 23.83 13.18 -10.84
N VAL A 107 22.95 12.91 -11.80
CA VAL A 107 21.81 13.74 -12.19
C VAL A 107 20.44 13.10 -11.90
N ALA A 108 20.32 12.01 -11.14
CA ALA A 108 19.01 11.49 -10.73
C ALA A 108 18.28 12.41 -9.71
N ASN A 109 16.96 12.59 -9.88
CA ASN A 109 16.11 13.37 -8.95
C ASN A 109 15.26 12.48 -8.04
N THR A 110 14.86 11.30 -8.51
CA THR A 110 14.11 10.31 -7.74
C THR A 110 14.96 9.07 -7.45
N PRO A 111 14.60 8.24 -6.45
CA PRO A 111 15.33 7.01 -6.14
C PRO A 111 15.19 5.88 -7.17
N GLY A 112 14.14 5.89 -8.01
CA GLY A 112 13.83 4.78 -8.93
C GLY A 112 13.59 5.24 -10.37
N LEU A 113 14.00 4.41 -11.34
CA LEU A 113 13.95 4.69 -12.78
C LEU A 113 12.52 4.72 -13.33
N LEU A 114 11.65 3.87 -12.79
CA LEU A 114 10.23 3.75 -13.14
C LEU A 114 9.36 4.62 -12.23
N SER A 115 9.97 5.62 -11.58
CA SER A 115 9.32 6.62 -10.74
C SER A 115 9.80 8.04 -11.13
N PRO A 116 9.62 8.47 -12.39
CA PRO A 116 9.94 9.83 -12.80
C PRO A 116 9.14 10.86 -12.00
N ALA A 117 9.75 12.01 -11.78
CA ALA A 117 9.05 13.22 -11.38
C ALA A 117 8.69 14.08 -12.60
N ALA A 118 7.56 14.80 -12.54
CA ALA A 118 7.22 15.80 -13.57
C ALA A 118 8.15 17.03 -13.47
N GLY A 119 8.35 17.54 -12.24
CA GLY A 119 9.28 18.62 -11.94
C GLY A 119 10.75 18.20 -12.08
N ASP A 120 11.63 19.17 -12.37
CA ASP A 120 13.07 18.91 -12.54
C ASP A 120 13.98 19.76 -11.63
N GLN A 121 13.40 20.45 -10.64
CA GLN A 121 14.16 21.18 -9.63
C GLN A 121 14.86 20.24 -8.65
N ARG A 122 15.90 20.77 -7.99
CA ARG A 122 16.79 19.99 -7.13
C ARG A 122 17.10 20.67 -5.82
N TYR A 123 17.26 19.83 -4.82
CA TYR A 123 17.85 20.20 -3.54
C TYR A 123 19.38 20.15 -3.57
N PRO A 124 20.03 21.01 -2.78
CA PRO A 124 21.40 20.77 -2.36
C PRO A 124 21.57 19.39 -1.72
N GLU A 125 22.80 18.87 -1.73
CA GLU A 125 23.12 17.62 -1.06
C GLU A 125 22.76 17.71 0.44
N GLY A 126 22.10 16.67 0.97
CA GLY A 126 21.68 16.60 2.36
C GLY A 126 20.41 17.39 2.72
N LEU A 127 19.79 18.11 1.78
CA LEU A 127 18.58 18.92 2.04
C LEU A 127 17.34 18.43 1.29
N LYS A 128 17.35 17.20 0.77
CA LYS A 128 16.19 16.66 0.04
C LYS A 128 14.96 16.62 0.93
N ASN A 129 13.80 16.92 0.34
CA ASN A 129 12.50 16.89 1.02
C ASN A 129 12.24 18.05 2.01
N THR A 130 13.11 19.06 2.06
CA THR A 130 13.03 20.12 3.08
C THR A 130 12.00 21.21 2.80
N ALA A 131 11.41 21.24 1.60
CA ALA A 131 10.27 22.10 1.28
C ALA A 131 9.00 21.30 0.91
N ASP A 132 8.97 20.01 1.24
CA ASP A 132 7.78 19.14 1.12
C ASP A 132 6.77 19.48 2.21
N LEU A 133 5.65 20.08 1.84
CA LEU A 133 4.58 20.44 2.77
C LEU A 133 3.81 19.18 3.16
N VAL A 134 3.51 19.00 4.45
CA VAL A 134 2.61 17.93 4.90
C VAL A 134 1.23 18.51 5.19
N ARG A 135 1.21 19.60 5.96
CA ARG A 135 -0.02 20.30 6.33
C ARG A 135 0.20 21.79 6.48
N LEU A 136 -0.79 22.56 6.04
CA LEU A 136 -0.89 23.99 6.30
C LEU A 136 -2.16 24.26 7.12
N SER A 137 -2.00 24.77 8.34
CA SER A 137 -3.10 25.07 9.25
C SER A 137 -3.22 26.56 9.54
N LEU A 138 -4.46 27.05 9.58
CA LEU A 138 -4.81 28.43 9.89
C LEU A 138 -5.89 28.50 10.95
N ALA A 139 -5.64 29.27 12.01
CA ALA A 139 -6.60 29.47 13.09
C ALA A 139 -6.49 30.88 13.70
N ILE A 140 -7.62 31.41 14.19
CA ILE A 140 -7.63 32.65 14.97
C ILE A 140 -7.48 32.32 16.45
N LYS A 141 -6.31 32.64 17.03
CA LYS A 141 -6.01 32.44 18.46
C LYS A 141 -5.68 33.78 19.10
N GLN A 142 -6.35 34.12 20.20
CA GLN A 142 -6.14 35.37 20.94
C GLN A 142 -6.20 36.63 20.04
N ASN A 143 -7.16 36.65 19.09
CA ASN A 143 -7.33 37.72 18.10
C ASN A 143 -6.11 37.95 17.18
N ARG A 144 -5.35 36.89 16.94
CA ARG A 144 -4.28 36.84 15.94
C ARG A 144 -4.49 35.65 15.00
N LEU A 145 -4.11 35.82 13.74
CA LEU A 145 -4.10 34.74 12.76
C LEU A 145 -2.79 33.97 12.93
N LEU A 146 -2.89 32.74 13.43
CA LEU A 146 -1.79 31.80 13.49
C LEU A 146 -1.84 30.92 12.24
N ILE A 147 -0.73 30.89 11.51
CA ILE A 147 -0.53 30.02 10.36
C ILE A 147 0.67 29.12 10.68
N THR A 148 0.49 27.81 10.52
CA THR A 148 1.56 26.82 10.73
C THR A 148 1.67 25.94 9.52
N ALA A 149 2.87 25.81 8.96
CA ALA A 149 3.19 24.82 7.94
C ALA A 149 4.06 23.75 8.59
N GLU A 150 3.61 22.49 8.60
CA GLU A 150 4.47 21.37 8.90
C GLU A 150 5.05 20.82 7.61
N LEU A 151 6.37 20.71 7.58
CA LEU A 151 7.11 20.11 6.48
C LEU A 151 7.41 18.65 6.82
N ASN A 152 7.64 17.85 5.78
CA ASN A 152 7.99 16.45 5.96
C ASN A 152 9.38 16.31 6.57
N THR A 153 10.28 17.25 6.27
CA THR A 153 11.67 17.23 6.75
C THR A 153 12.19 18.63 7.01
N MET A 154 12.93 18.81 8.11
CA MET A 154 13.62 20.07 8.40
C MET A 154 14.89 19.77 9.20
N PHE A 155 16.06 19.86 8.57
CA PHE A 155 17.34 19.59 9.23
C PHE A 155 17.87 20.83 9.96
N ASN A 156 17.67 22.01 9.37
CA ASN A 156 18.07 23.30 9.92
C ASN A 156 16.87 24.26 9.95
N PRO A 157 16.87 25.25 10.87
CA PRO A 157 15.79 26.23 10.94
C PRO A 157 15.56 27.02 9.64
N ASP A 158 16.57 27.18 8.80
CA ASP A 158 16.59 28.01 7.60
C ASP A 158 16.60 27.23 6.28
N ASP A 159 16.24 25.93 6.29
CA ASP A 159 16.22 25.11 5.07
C ASP A 159 15.19 25.58 4.02
N ALA A 160 14.07 26.14 4.49
CA ALA A 160 12.93 26.52 3.66
C ALA A 160 12.39 27.93 3.97
N ILE A 161 11.63 28.48 3.03
CA ILE A 161 10.91 29.75 3.14
C ILE A 161 9.43 29.47 2.92
N LEU A 162 8.61 29.75 3.93
CA LEU A 162 7.15 29.77 3.82
C LEU A 162 6.70 31.14 3.32
N GLY A 163 6.00 31.18 2.19
CA GLY A 163 5.27 32.36 1.71
C GLY A 163 3.77 32.18 1.87
N ILE A 164 3.08 33.20 2.39
CA ILE A 164 1.61 33.28 2.49
C ILE A 164 1.12 34.57 1.85
N ALA A 165 0.26 34.46 0.84
CA ALA A 165 -0.45 35.60 0.28
C ALA A 165 -1.91 35.60 0.73
N ILE A 166 -2.40 36.76 1.17
CA ILE A 166 -3.77 36.95 1.63
C ILE A 166 -4.43 38.06 0.81
N ASP A 167 -5.52 37.70 0.15
CA ASP A 167 -6.52 38.59 -0.44
C ASP A 167 -7.63 38.77 0.59
N SER A 168 -7.83 40.02 1.05
CA SER A 168 -8.78 40.37 2.12
C SER A 168 -10.17 40.74 1.60
N ASP A 169 -10.33 40.86 0.29
CA ASP A 169 -11.59 41.24 -0.35
C ASP A 169 -11.98 40.33 -1.54
N PRO A 170 -11.72 39.02 -1.48
CA PRO A 170 -11.57 38.03 -2.58
C PRO A 170 -11.89 38.49 -4.01
N HIS A 171 -11.33 39.60 -4.47
CA HIS A 171 -11.52 40.10 -5.83
C HIS A 171 -10.24 39.89 -6.63
N SER A 172 -10.20 38.82 -7.42
CA SER A 172 -9.01 38.42 -8.21
C SER A 172 -8.50 39.45 -9.22
N VAL A 173 -9.25 40.52 -9.49
CA VAL A 173 -8.89 41.59 -10.44
C VAL A 173 -8.09 42.71 -9.76
N THR A 174 -8.10 42.78 -8.42
CA THR A 174 -7.39 43.80 -7.63
C THR A 174 -6.28 43.16 -6.83
N GLY A 175 -5.14 43.85 -6.66
CA GLY A 175 -3.98 43.29 -5.96
C GLY A 175 -3.19 42.28 -6.81
N GLY A 176 -2.30 41.54 -6.17
CA GLY A 176 -1.45 40.55 -6.81
C GLY A 176 -0.10 41.07 -7.31
N GLY A 177 0.60 40.19 -8.02
CA GLY A 177 1.93 40.40 -8.59
C GLY A 177 2.97 39.39 -8.09
N HIS A 178 4.23 39.70 -8.34
CA HIS A 178 5.35 38.88 -7.86
C HIS A 178 5.46 38.95 -6.33
N TRP A 179 5.68 37.80 -5.72
CA TRP A 179 5.81 37.66 -4.26
C TRP A 179 7.17 38.19 -3.75
N GLY A 180 8.15 38.34 -4.66
CA GLY A 180 9.43 39.00 -4.43
C GLY A 180 10.46 38.11 -3.77
N ARG A 181 10.19 37.61 -2.54
CA ARG A 181 11.15 36.81 -1.78
C ARG A 181 11.29 35.37 -2.31
N ILE A 182 10.22 34.84 -2.89
CA ILE A 182 10.19 33.54 -3.56
C ILE A 182 9.76 33.76 -5.02
N ASP A 183 10.21 32.89 -5.92
CA ASP A 183 10.07 33.07 -7.37
C ASP A 183 8.72 32.60 -7.92
N VAL A 184 7.64 33.25 -7.48
CA VAL A 184 6.27 33.08 -8.03
C VAL A 184 5.55 34.43 -8.11
N ARG A 185 4.50 34.46 -8.94
CA ARG A 185 3.45 35.47 -8.87
C ARG A 185 2.10 34.82 -8.58
N SER A 186 1.18 35.63 -8.09
CA SER A 186 -0.25 35.32 -8.15
C SER A 186 -1.10 36.57 -8.13
N ASP A 187 -2.34 36.45 -8.59
CA ASP A 187 -3.31 37.52 -8.68
C ASP A 187 -4.18 37.60 -7.42
N GLY A 188 -4.72 38.78 -7.11
CA GLY A 188 -5.73 38.97 -6.06
C GLY A 188 -5.21 39.39 -4.68
N TRP A 189 -3.97 39.06 -4.30
CA TRP A 189 -3.53 39.29 -2.92
C TRP A 189 -3.27 40.77 -2.58
N ASP A 190 -3.62 41.17 -1.36
CA ASP A 190 -3.34 42.50 -0.81
C ASP A 190 -2.00 42.55 -0.06
N GLN A 191 -1.69 41.46 0.64
CA GLN A 191 -0.49 41.33 1.46
C GLN A 191 0.15 39.95 1.28
N VAL A 192 1.48 39.93 1.27
CA VAL A 192 2.29 38.71 1.27
C VAL A 192 3.23 38.71 2.47
N PHE A 193 3.32 37.58 3.15
CA PHE A 193 4.10 37.38 4.37
C PHE A 193 5.07 36.23 4.19
N PHE A 194 6.21 36.31 4.88
CA PHE A 194 7.25 35.28 4.81
C PHE A 194 7.81 34.94 6.18
N THR A 195 8.19 33.68 6.35
CA THR A 195 9.12 33.25 7.39
C THR A 195 10.13 32.27 6.79
N ASP A 196 11.37 32.38 7.25
CA ASP A 196 12.55 31.62 6.86
C ASP A 196 13.17 30.92 8.09
N VAL A 197 12.38 30.77 9.16
CA VAL A 197 12.80 30.14 10.40
C VAL A 197 11.71 29.16 10.84
N GLY A 198 12.05 27.87 10.85
CA GLY A 198 11.26 26.79 11.41
C GLY A 198 11.91 26.16 12.64
N ASP A 199 11.21 25.18 13.22
CA ASP A 199 11.70 24.36 14.32
C ASP A 199 12.01 22.92 13.83
N PRO A 200 13.29 22.55 13.64
CA PRO A 200 13.71 21.20 13.26
C PRO A 200 13.27 20.08 14.21
N GLY A 201 12.89 20.41 15.46
CA GLY A 201 12.37 19.42 16.40
C GLY A 201 10.91 19.01 16.12
N THR A 202 10.20 19.80 15.30
CA THR A 202 8.78 19.58 14.98
C THR A 202 8.46 19.68 13.50
N ASN A 203 9.43 20.10 12.68
CA ASN A 203 9.31 20.48 11.26
C ASN A 203 8.28 21.58 10.98
N ILE A 204 8.04 22.46 11.96
CA ILE A 204 7.01 23.50 11.85
C ILE A 204 7.62 24.87 11.57
N MET A 205 7.09 25.53 10.54
CA MET A 205 7.24 26.98 10.32
C MET A 205 5.97 27.69 10.76
N SER A 206 6.09 28.89 11.34
CA SER A 206 4.93 29.61 11.90
C SER A 206 4.93 31.10 11.60
N LEU A 207 3.77 31.62 11.21
CA LEU A 207 3.47 33.04 11.12
C LEU A 207 2.37 33.41 12.12
N ASN A 208 2.60 34.49 12.86
CA ASN A 208 1.64 35.02 13.82
C ASN A 208 1.27 36.46 13.44
N LEU A 209 0.20 36.61 12.68
CA LEU A 209 -0.17 37.84 12.00
C LEU A 209 -1.33 38.55 12.72
N PRO A 210 -1.48 39.88 12.60
CA PRO A 210 -2.77 40.51 12.83
C PRO A 210 -3.84 39.84 11.97
N VAL A 211 -5.07 39.73 12.48
CA VAL A 211 -6.21 39.25 11.69
C VAL A 211 -6.47 40.28 10.59
N PRO A 212 -6.39 39.90 9.29
CA PRO A 212 -6.70 40.81 8.18
C PRO A 212 -8.12 41.38 8.28
N GLU A 213 -8.35 42.55 7.66
CA GLU A 213 -9.71 43.08 7.51
C GLU A 213 -10.53 42.20 6.55
N GLY A 214 -11.85 42.41 6.48
CA GLY A 214 -12.75 41.61 5.63
C GLY A 214 -13.38 40.40 6.32
N GLU A 215 -14.48 39.91 5.76
CA GLU A 215 -15.24 38.75 6.26
C GLU A 215 -14.94 37.46 5.49
N GLN A 216 -14.44 37.62 4.27
CA GLN A 216 -14.04 36.55 3.35
C GLN A 216 -12.62 36.85 2.91
N TRP A 217 -11.77 35.85 2.91
CA TRP A 217 -10.41 35.93 2.40
C TRP A 217 -10.19 34.89 1.33
N ARG A 218 -9.16 35.10 0.51
CA ARG A 218 -8.52 34.02 -0.26
C ARG A 218 -7.06 33.93 0.16
N ILE A 219 -6.61 32.71 0.44
CA ILE A 219 -5.26 32.44 0.93
C ILE A 219 -4.55 31.53 -0.04
N GLN A 220 -3.31 31.89 -0.35
CA GLN A 220 -2.39 31.10 -1.17
C GLN A 220 -1.10 30.90 -0.37
N ALA A 221 -0.46 29.75 -0.56
CA ALA A 221 0.77 29.44 0.12
C ALA A 221 1.72 28.64 -0.78
N ALA A 222 3.01 28.87 -0.61
CA ALA A 222 4.06 28.16 -1.31
C ALA A 222 5.27 28.00 -0.40
N ILE A 223 5.98 26.87 -0.53
CA ILE A 223 7.23 26.59 0.17
C ILE A 223 8.37 26.60 -0.85
N ALA A 224 9.39 27.38 -0.56
CA ALA A 224 10.60 27.45 -1.34
C ALA A 224 11.80 26.93 -0.54
N LYS A 225 12.85 26.53 -1.25
CA LYS A 225 14.19 26.38 -0.65
C LYS A 225 14.69 27.73 -0.15
N ALA A 226 15.76 27.69 0.64
CA ALA A 226 16.49 28.88 1.09
C ALA A 226 16.92 29.86 -0.03
N ASP A 227 17.08 29.39 -1.27
CA ASP A 227 17.43 30.23 -2.44
C ASP A 227 16.23 30.95 -3.09
N GLY A 228 15.01 30.68 -2.62
CA GLY A 228 13.78 31.26 -3.14
C GLY A 228 13.12 30.48 -4.29
N THR A 229 13.72 29.38 -4.75
CA THR A 229 13.07 28.47 -5.72
C THR A 229 11.93 27.72 -5.04
N VAL A 230 10.71 27.91 -5.55
CA VAL A 230 9.51 27.22 -5.05
C VAL A 230 9.52 25.76 -5.46
N MET A 231 9.33 24.88 -4.48
CA MET A 231 9.30 23.42 -4.67
C MET A 231 7.89 22.85 -4.54
N ASN A 232 7.04 23.51 -3.75
CA ASN A 232 5.72 23.01 -3.34
C ASN A 232 4.71 24.17 -3.20
N VAL A 233 3.45 23.92 -3.59
CA VAL A 233 2.34 24.88 -3.52
C VAL A 233 1.14 24.24 -2.82
N ALA A 234 0.51 24.98 -1.90
CA ALA A 234 -0.66 24.49 -1.18
C ALA A 234 -1.98 24.70 -1.96
N PHE A 235 -3.03 24.02 -1.52
CA PHE A 235 -4.39 24.11 -2.06
C PHE A 235 -4.51 23.67 -3.52
N ARG A 236 -3.85 22.57 -3.86
CA ARG A 236 -3.85 21.99 -5.22
C ARG A 236 -5.15 21.28 -5.56
N GLY A 237 -5.86 20.79 -4.55
CA GLY A 237 -7.08 20.00 -4.72
C GLY A 237 -6.76 18.52 -4.87
N THR A 238 -7.80 17.69 -4.88
CA THR A 238 -7.69 16.23 -5.02
C THR A 238 -7.57 15.77 -6.47
N ASP A 239 -7.61 16.72 -7.42
CA ASP A 239 -7.55 16.52 -8.88
C ASP A 239 -6.13 16.63 -9.45
N GLU A 240 -5.11 16.67 -8.59
CA GLU A 240 -3.71 16.58 -9.00
C GLU A 240 -3.42 15.22 -9.66
N GLU A 241 -2.50 15.19 -10.61
CA GLU A 241 -2.29 14.05 -11.50
C GLU A 241 -0.91 13.41 -11.30
N ALA A 242 -0.86 12.08 -11.42
CA ALA A 242 0.37 11.28 -11.48
C ALA A 242 0.42 10.54 -12.82
N SER A 243 0.53 11.27 -13.94
CA SER A 243 0.22 10.74 -15.27
C SER A 243 1.19 9.68 -15.80
N ALA A 244 2.32 9.41 -15.13
CA ALA A 244 3.22 8.31 -15.50
C ALA A 244 2.60 6.94 -15.19
N ASP A 245 1.71 6.46 -16.06
CA ASP A 245 0.85 5.28 -15.90
C ASP A 245 1.49 3.92 -16.24
N GLY A 246 2.81 3.85 -16.38
CA GLY A 246 3.50 2.64 -16.84
C GLY A 246 3.34 2.33 -18.34
N ALA A 247 2.70 3.21 -19.12
CA ALA A 247 2.58 3.10 -20.57
C ALA A 247 3.43 4.18 -21.28
N VAL A 248 2.92 4.79 -22.36
CA VAL A 248 3.67 5.83 -23.11
C VAL A 248 3.99 7.03 -22.22
N ASN A 249 3.10 7.37 -21.29
CA ASN A 249 3.23 8.53 -20.40
C ASN A 249 4.36 8.37 -19.38
N GLN A 250 4.77 7.13 -19.06
CA GLN A 250 5.95 6.82 -18.23
C GLN A 250 7.24 7.47 -18.75
N ALA A 251 7.32 7.76 -20.05
CA ALA A 251 8.49 8.33 -20.72
C ALA A 251 8.26 9.78 -21.21
N LEU A 252 7.07 10.35 -20.98
CA LEU A 252 6.74 11.70 -21.46
C LEU A 252 7.26 12.78 -20.51
N PRO A 253 7.72 13.92 -21.05
CA PRO A 253 8.00 15.09 -20.23
C PRO A 253 6.70 15.60 -19.58
N ALA A 254 6.83 16.14 -18.37
CA ALA A 254 5.74 16.65 -17.53
C ALA A 254 4.76 15.59 -16.96
N SER A 255 5.06 14.29 -17.08
CA SER A 255 4.30 13.21 -16.44
C SER A 255 5.13 12.59 -15.31
N GLY A 256 4.59 12.64 -14.10
CA GLY A 256 5.22 12.18 -12.87
C GLY A 256 4.43 11.06 -12.18
N ASN A 257 5.03 10.52 -11.12
CA ASN A 257 4.46 9.45 -10.31
C ASN A 257 4.15 9.87 -8.86
N PHE A 258 4.24 11.15 -8.52
CA PHE A 258 4.14 11.65 -7.14
C PHE A 258 2.97 12.62 -6.93
N TRP A 259 2.02 12.70 -7.88
CA TRP A 259 0.93 13.68 -7.87
C TRP A 259 1.47 15.12 -7.84
N GLU A 260 2.20 15.48 -8.88
CA GLU A 260 2.87 16.78 -8.99
C GLU A 260 2.80 17.39 -10.40
N ASP A 261 2.09 16.78 -11.34
CA ASP A 261 2.08 17.17 -12.75
C ASP A 261 1.55 18.60 -12.94
N ARG A 262 0.41 18.93 -12.32
CA ARG A 262 -0.20 20.27 -12.38
C ARG A 262 0.67 21.25 -11.62
N GLN A 263 1.11 20.93 -10.39
CA GLN A 263 2.06 21.76 -9.65
C GLN A 263 3.30 22.13 -10.48
N ALA A 264 3.96 21.14 -11.07
CA ALA A 264 5.19 21.33 -11.85
C ALA A 264 4.96 22.21 -13.08
N SER A 265 3.84 21.99 -13.78
CA SER A 265 3.43 22.80 -14.94
C SER A 265 3.15 24.26 -14.56
N VAL A 266 2.45 24.47 -13.44
CA VAL A 266 2.08 25.82 -12.95
C VAL A 266 3.31 26.59 -12.46
N LEU A 267 4.19 25.91 -11.72
CA LEU A 267 5.45 26.48 -11.28
C LEU A 267 6.37 26.83 -12.46
N ALA A 268 6.36 26.05 -13.54
CA ALA A 268 7.08 26.38 -14.78
C ALA A 268 6.55 27.67 -15.45
N GLY A 269 5.24 27.92 -15.34
CA GLY A 269 4.62 29.18 -15.75
C GLY A 269 4.88 30.36 -14.81
N GLY A 270 5.30 30.09 -13.56
CA GLY A 270 5.58 31.07 -12.52
C GLY A 270 4.34 31.75 -11.93
N ASP A 271 3.14 31.33 -12.32
CA ASP A 271 1.87 31.91 -11.88
C ASP A 271 1.00 30.91 -11.13
N ILE A 272 0.99 30.98 -9.81
CA ILE A 272 0.22 30.08 -8.96
C ILE A 272 -1.21 30.59 -8.68
N SER A 273 -1.72 31.52 -9.51
CA SER A 273 -3.05 32.13 -9.31
C SER A 273 -4.20 31.14 -9.24
N GLU A 274 -4.07 29.96 -9.84
CA GLU A 274 -5.12 28.94 -9.77
C GLU A 274 -5.26 28.28 -8.40
N PHE A 275 -4.19 28.25 -7.60
CA PHE A 275 -4.18 27.61 -6.29
C PHE A 275 -4.57 28.58 -5.18
N GLY A 276 -5.38 28.13 -4.24
CA GLY A 276 -5.74 28.90 -3.05
C GLY A 276 -7.08 28.48 -2.44
N ALA A 277 -7.26 28.74 -1.16
CA ALA A 277 -8.50 28.44 -0.44
C ALA A 277 -9.26 29.71 -0.08
N ALA A 278 -10.59 29.64 -0.23
CA ALA A 278 -11.50 30.63 0.33
C ALA A 278 -11.66 30.40 1.85
N VAL A 279 -11.62 31.49 2.62
CA VAL A 279 -11.72 31.45 4.08
C VAL A 279 -12.79 32.41 4.55
N THR A 280 -13.81 31.89 5.21
CA THR A 280 -14.78 32.70 5.95
C THR A 280 -14.28 32.93 7.37
N VAL A 281 -13.98 34.18 7.72
CA VAL A 281 -13.38 34.54 9.03
C VAL A 281 -14.25 34.12 10.20
N GLU A 282 -15.57 34.25 10.03
CA GLU A 282 -16.53 33.89 11.07
C GLU A 282 -16.54 32.38 11.34
N ASP A 283 -16.25 31.54 10.34
CA ASP A 283 -16.17 30.08 10.52
C ASP A 283 -15.00 29.70 11.44
N LEU A 284 -13.86 30.38 11.28
CA LEU A 284 -12.71 30.23 12.19
C LEU A 284 -13.06 30.67 13.62
N ARG A 285 -13.74 31.81 13.78
CA ARG A 285 -14.13 32.36 15.10
C ARG A 285 -15.18 31.52 15.80
N ARG A 286 -16.17 31.01 15.07
CA ARG A 286 -17.26 30.18 15.58
C ARG A 286 -16.86 28.73 15.81
N ARG A 287 -15.63 28.36 15.47
CA ARG A 287 -15.13 26.99 15.59
C ARG A 287 -15.97 25.98 14.80
N VAL A 288 -16.35 26.36 13.59
CA VAL A 288 -17.11 25.49 12.69
C VAL A 288 -16.27 24.24 12.36
N THR A 289 -16.95 23.12 12.13
CA THR A 289 -16.37 21.89 11.58
C THR A 289 -17.03 21.57 10.24
N ARG A 290 -16.21 21.34 9.20
CA ARG A 290 -16.52 20.82 7.87
C ARG A 290 -15.38 19.88 7.47
N ILE A 291 -15.64 18.58 7.53
CA ILE A 291 -14.68 17.55 7.10
C ILE A 291 -14.61 17.55 5.57
N ALA A 292 -13.44 17.26 5.02
CA ALA A 292 -13.27 17.07 3.58
C ALA A 292 -14.16 15.93 3.07
N GLU A 293 -14.71 16.09 1.86
CA GLU A 293 -15.41 14.99 1.18
C GLU A 293 -14.42 13.85 0.89
N ALA A 294 -14.91 12.62 0.85
CA ALA A 294 -14.12 11.45 0.48
C ALA A 294 -14.12 11.32 -1.04
N PRO A 295 -13.03 11.65 -1.74
CA PRO A 295 -12.95 11.47 -3.19
C PRO A 295 -12.99 9.99 -3.58
N THR A 296 -13.55 9.75 -4.77
CA THR A 296 -13.47 8.48 -5.51
C THR A 296 -12.43 8.59 -6.63
N GLY A 297 -12.11 7.46 -7.26
CA GLY A 297 -11.08 7.37 -8.29
C GLY A 297 -9.69 7.15 -7.71
N PHE A 298 -8.68 7.45 -8.51
CA PHE A 298 -7.27 7.22 -8.19
C PHE A 298 -6.65 8.43 -7.49
N GLN A 299 -6.13 8.22 -6.29
CA GLN A 299 -5.66 9.29 -5.40
C GLN A 299 -4.51 8.82 -4.51
N GLN A 300 -3.78 9.78 -3.95
CA GLN A 300 -2.81 9.52 -2.89
C GLN A 300 -3.45 9.65 -1.52
N ARG A 301 -3.25 8.65 -0.67
CA ARG A 301 -3.49 8.74 0.77
C ARG A 301 -2.17 8.71 1.51
N VAL A 302 -2.15 9.32 2.68
CA VAL A 302 -0.98 9.38 3.55
C VAL A 302 -1.39 8.93 4.94
N TYR A 303 -0.55 8.11 5.57
CA TYR A 303 -0.69 7.74 6.97
C TYR A 303 0.58 8.09 7.75
N THR A 304 0.42 8.26 9.06
CA THR A 304 1.50 8.51 9.99
C THR A 304 1.95 7.18 10.58
N SER A 305 3.09 6.67 10.14
CA SER A 305 3.67 5.44 10.67
C SER A 305 4.23 5.67 12.07
N ASN A 306 4.02 4.68 12.95
CA ASN A 306 4.69 4.61 14.25
C ASN A 306 6.17 4.21 14.14
N TYR A 307 6.61 3.82 12.94
CA TYR A 307 7.96 3.35 12.65
C TYR A 307 8.61 4.28 11.62
N SER A 308 9.68 4.96 12.03
CA SER A 308 10.44 5.89 11.18
C SER A 308 11.92 5.52 11.20
N LEU A 309 12.59 5.74 10.06
CA LEU A 309 14.03 5.55 9.89
C LEU A 309 14.81 6.87 10.03
N GLY A 310 14.14 7.96 10.36
CA GLY A 310 14.68 9.32 10.33
C GLY A 310 13.80 10.25 9.49
N GLU A 311 14.40 11.25 8.86
CA GLU A 311 13.71 12.20 8.00
C GLU A 311 14.38 12.31 6.63
N GLY A 312 13.63 12.81 5.66
CA GLY A 312 14.12 13.08 4.32
C GLY A 312 14.21 11.86 3.41
N ILE A 313 14.87 12.09 2.27
CA ILE A 313 15.04 11.12 1.19
C ILE A 313 16.53 10.76 1.05
N ALA A 314 16.84 9.48 1.26
CA ALA A 314 18.16 8.90 1.06
C ALA A 314 18.28 8.32 -0.36
N ILE A 315 19.00 9.01 -1.26
CA ILE A 315 19.16 8.56 -2.66
C ILE A 315 20.07 7.33 -2.76
N PRO A 316 21.22 7.26 -2.06
CA PRO A 316 21.72 5.98 -1.63
C PRO A 316 20.77 5.48 -0.53
N GLY A 317 19.89 4.55 -0.86
CA GLY A 317 18.95 3.97 0.11
C GLY A 317 19.68 3.34 1.29
N ILE A 318 19.05 3.34 2.46
CA ILE A 318 19.55 2.63 3.64
C ILE A 318 19.34 1.14 3.40
N THR A 319 20.42 0.37 3.39
CA THR A 319 20.35 -1.08 3.18
C THR A 319 19.53 -1.76 4.28
N GLY A 320 18.59 -2.60 3.88
CA GLY A 320 17.79 -3.42 4.79
C GLY A 320 18.55 -4.63 5.33
N ARG A 321 17.96 -5.31 6.33
CA ARG A 321 18.55 -6.49 6.96
C ARG A 321 18.72 -7.63 5.97
N ASP A 322 17.73 -7.82 5.10
CA ASP A 322 17.69 -8.91 4.12
C ASP A 322 18.51 -8.53 2.86
N GLY A 323 19.36 -7.49 2.98
CA GLY A 323 20.00 -6.76 1.90
C GLY A 323 20.57 -7.60 0.76
N GLY A 324 20.51 -7.05 -0.45
CA GLY A 324 21.42 -7.48 -1.51
C GLY A 324 20.96 -7.24 -2.94
N GLY A 325 21.85 -6.75 -3.80
CA GLY A 325 21.65 -6.74 -5.25
C GLY A 325 22.19 -5.49 -5.94
N PHE A 326 22.93 -5.61 -7.05
CA PHE A 326 23.20 -4.46 -7.94
C PHE A 326 21.94 -4.07 -8.74
N PHE A 327 20.99 -5.00 -8.90
CA PHE A 327 19.84 -4.84 -9.80
C PHE A 327 18.49 -4.60 -9.10
N CYS A 328 18.35 -4.96 -7.81
CA CYS A 328 17.19 -4.71 -6.95
C CYS A 328 17.55 -5.08 -5.49
N GLY A 329 18.43 -4.33 -4.83
CA GLY A 329 18.82 -4.65 -3.46
C GLY A 329 17.93 -4.03 -2.40
N GLN A 330 17.58 -4.81 -1.37
CA GLN A 330 16.71 -4.30 -0.31
C GLN A 330 17.28 -3.01 0.28
N SER A 331 16.56 -1.91 0.07
CA SER A 331 16.94 -0.61 0.59
C SER A 331 15.73 0.31 0.74
N PHE A 332 15.88 1.28 1.64
CA PHE A 332 14.83 2.22 2.03
C PHE A 332 15.27 3.64 1.74
N ASN A 333 14.47 4.39 0.98
CA ASN A 333 14.80 5.74 0.52
C ASN A 333 13.98 6.81 1.25
N TYR A 334 12.74 6.51 1.63
CA TYR A 334 11.81 7.47 2.23
C TYR A 334 11.70 7.24 3.74
N LEU A 335 12.42 8.05 4.53
CA LEU A 335 12.72 7.72 5.94
C LEU A 335 11.67 8.23 6.93
N GLY A 336 10.94 9.27 6.54
CA GLY A 336 9.98 10.01 7.36
C GLY A 336 8.85 9.14 7.92
N LYS A 337 8.19 9.64 8.97
CA LYS A 337 7.00 8.99 9.54
C LYS A 337 5.79 9.03 8.61
N TYR A 338 5.69 10.04 7.75
CA TYR A 338 4.60 10.16 6.79
C TYR A 338 4.90 9.29 5.58
N GLN A 339 4.02 8.34 5.30
CA GLN A 339 4.18 7.39 4.21
C GLN A 339 2.95 7.43 3.30
N PRO A 340 3.15 7.62 1.98
CA PRO A 340 2.05 7.64 1.05
C PRO A 340 1.75 6.23 0.55
N TYR A 341 0.53 6.08 0.07
CA TYR A 341 0.12 4.95 -0.73
C TYR A 341 -0.91 5.42 -1.77
N GLY A 342 -0.90 4.79 -2.95
CA GLY A 342 -1.91 5.03 -3.95
C GLY A 342 -3.15 4.22 -3.61
N VAL A 343 -4.32 4.79 -3.86
CA VAL A 343 -5.60 4.09 -3.71
C VAL A 343 -6.51 4.41 -4.89
N TYR A 344 -7.17 3.38 -5.42
CA TYR A 344 -8.29 3.51 -6.33
C TYR A 344 -9.58 3.10 -5.62
N VAL A 345 -10.53 4.04 -5.55
CA VAL A 345 -11.84 3.83 -4.94
C VAL A 345 -12.91 3.85 -6.05
N PRO A 346 -13.54 2.72 -6.37
CA PRO A 346 -14.63 2.68 -7.35
C PRO A 346 -15.76 3.66 -7.04
N ASP A 347 -16.36 4.23 -8.09
CA ASP A 347 -17.52 5.12 -7.94
C ASP A 347 -18.72 4.39 -7.31
N GLY A 348 -19.41 5.06 -6.39
CA GLY A 348 -20.65 4.56 -5.78
C GLY A 348 -20.45 3.48 -4.71
N ILE A 349 -19.21 3.18 -4.33
CA ILE A 349 -18.87 2.14 -3.34
C ILE A 349 -19.54 2.37 -1.98
N GLU A 350 -19.71 3.63 -1.57
CA GLU A 350 -20.36 4.01 -0.30
C GLU A 350 -21.87 3.70 -0.30
N THR A 351 -22.48 3.64 -1.49
CA THR A 351 -23.91 3.33 -1.66
C THR A 351 -24.16 1.88 -2.05
N ALA A 352 -23.10 1.10 -2.22
CA ALA A 352 -23.20 -0.31 -2.57
C ALA A 352 -23.91 -1.09 -1.46
N GLN A 353 -24.69 -2.10 -1.84
CA GLN A 353 -25.42 -2.95 -0.89
C GLN A 353 -24.52 -3.93 -0.12
N SER A 354 -23.27 -4.09 -0.57
CA SER A 354 -22.30 -5.01 0.00
C SER A 354 -21.00 -4.29 0.29
N SER A 355 -20.41 -4.63 1.43
CA SER A 355 -19.04 -4.28 1.82
C SER A 355 -18.05 -4.62 0.69
N PRO A 356 -17.21 -3.65 0.24
CA PRO A 356 -16.26 -3.86 -0.85
C PRO A 356 -15.13 -4.82 -0.48
N GLY A 357 -14.52 -5.42 -1.50
CA GLY A 357 -13.24 -6.12 -1.32
C GLY A 357 -12.05 -5.16 -1.24
N LEU A 358 -10.91 -5.68 -0.84
CA LEU A 358 -9.62 -4.98 -0.85
C LEU A 358 -8.61 -5.78 -1.67
N MET A 359 -7.85 -5.12 -2.53
CA MET A 359 -6.72 -5.73 -3.23
C MET A 359 -5.47 -4.89 -3.03
N VAL A 360 -4.47 -5.47 -2.38
CA VAL A 360 -3.15 -4.85 -2.18
C VAL A 360 -2.29 -5.17 -3.39
N VAL A 361 -2.04 -4.17 -4.24
CA VAL A 361 -1.29 -4.26 -5.49
C VAL A 361 0.13 -3.72 -5.26
N MET A 362 1.06 -4.60 -4.92
CA MET A 362 2.44 -4.22 -4.64
C MET A 362 3.22 -3.94 -5.94
N HIS A 363 3.93 -2.82 -5.98
CA HIS A 363 4.74 -2.40 -7.12
C HIS A 363 6.06 -3.16 -7.24
N GLY A 364 6.58 -3.21 -8.47
CA GLY A 364 7.89 -3.78 -8.79
C GLY A 364 9.07 -2.89 -8.37
N CYS A 365 10.29 -3.36 -8.61
CA CYS A 365 11.47 -2.52 -8.41
C CYS A 365 11.41 -1.25 -9.25
N GLU A 366 12.14 -0.21 -8.84
CA GLU A 366 12.27 1.08 -9.56
C GLU A 366 10.98 1.91 -9.62
N ALA A 367 9.83 1.30 -9.31
CA ALA A 367 8.50 1.90 -9.29
C ALA A 367 8.11 2.41 -7.89
N ASN A 368 6.94 3.01 -7.78
CA ASN A 368 6.41 3.56 -6.53
C ASN A 368 4.90 3.29 -6.39
N HIS A 369 4.29 3.94 -5.41
CA HIS A 369 2.87 3.82 -5.05
C HIS A 369 1.88 4.45 -6.06
N ALA A 370 2.31 4.88 -7.24
CA ALA A 370 1.39 5.18 -8.35
C ALA A 370 1.32 4.03 -9.36
N SER A 371 2.31 3.14 -9.37
CA SER A 371 2.47 2.14 -10.41
C SER A 371 1.42 1.03 -10.33
N GLN A 372 1.20 0.35 -11.47
CA GLN A 372 0.19 -0.71 -11.72
C GLN A 372 -1.27 -0.27 -11.55
N ILE A 373 -1.64 0.34 -10.42
CA ILE A 373 -3.04 0.74 -10.15
C ILE A 373 -3.46 1.96 -10.97
N ASN A 374 -2.51 2.78 -11.42
CA ASN A 374 -2.79 3.88 -12.34
C ASN A 374 -2.93 3.39 -13.80
N GLN A 375 -3.73 2.36 -14.02
CA GLN A 375 -4.01 1.83 -15.36
C GLN A 375 -5.51 1.63 -15.55
N PRO A 376 -6.10 2.11 -16.66
CA PRO A 376 -7.55 2.08 -16.85
C PRO A 376 -8.17 0.70 -16.73
N ASN A 377 -7.54 -0.36 -17.26
CA ASN A 377 -8.11 -1.70 -17.18
C ASN A 377 -7.79 -2.38 -15.85
N MET A 378 -6.67 -2.08 -15.18
CA MET A 378 -6.47 -2.49 -13.78
C MET A 378 -7.62 -1.97 -12.89
N GLN A 379 -7.91 -0.67 -12.97
CA GLN A 379 -8.99 -0.01 -12.24
C GLN A 379 -10.36 -0.59 -12.60
N ARG A 380 -10.64 -0.76 -13.89
CA ARG A 380 -11.91 -1.32 -14.36
C ARG A 380 -12.10 -2.78 -13.93
N GLN A 381 -11.13 -3.65 -14.23
CA GLN A 381 -11.30 -5.10 -14.15
C GLN A 381 -11.14 -5.64 -12.73
N PHE A 382 -10.25 -5.07 -11.92
CA PHE A 382 -10.14 -5.44 -10.51
C PHE A 382 -10.94 -4.52 -9.58
N GLY A 383 -11.03 -3.23 -9.89
CA GLY A 383 -11.75 -2.26 -9.07
C GLY A 383 -13.25 -2.26 -9.35
N ASP A 384 -13.66 -1.67 -10.48
CA ASP A 384 -15.07 -1.42 -10.79
C ASP A 384 -15.90 -2.70 -10.97
N GLU A 385 -15.40 -3.65 -11.76
CA GLU A 385 -16.14 -4.86 -12.13
C GLU A 385 -16.27 -5.86 -10.97
N LEU A 386 -15.31 -5.86 -10.03
CA LEU A 386 -15.30 -6.77 -8.88
C LEU A 386 -15.64 -6.08 -7.55
N GLY A 387 -15.87 -4.76 -7.56
CA GLY A 387 -16.16 -3.99 -6.35
C GLY A 387 -15.03 -4.02 -5.32
N ARG A 388 -13.79 -3.80 -5.77
CA ARG A 388 -12.60 -3.80 -4.89
C ARG A 388 -11.98 -2.42 -4.80
N ILE A 389 -11.61 -2.01 -3.60
CA ILE A 389 -10.67 -0.91 -3.40
C ILE A 389 -9.27 -1.45 -3.70
N LEU A 390 -8.52 -0.78 -4.56
CA LEU A 390 -7.14 -1.15 -4.90
C LEU A 390 -6.19 -0.24 -4.14
N VAL A 391 -5.17 -0.79 -3.50
CA VAL A 391 -4.18 -0.02 -2.74
C VAL A 391 -2.77 -0.44 -3.11
N THR A 392 -1.83 0.48 -3.15
CA THR A 392 -0.42 0.18 -3.38
C THR A 392 0.46 0.96 -2.41
N PRO A 393 1.10 0.29 -1.43
CA PRO A 393 2.04 0.94 -0.52
C PRO A 393 3.30 1.40 -1.25
N LEU A 394 3.92 2.51 -0.84
CA LEU A 394 5.27 2.89 -1.30
C LEU A 394 6.35 1.94 -0.76
N GLY A 395 6.11 1.29 0.38
CA GLY A 395 7.03 0.33 0.97
C GLY A 395 8.43 0.91 1.28
N ARG A 396 8.50 2.17 1.74
CA ARG A 396 9.74 2.94 1.95
C ARG A 396 10.61 3.15 0.70
N GLY A 397 10.09 2.89 -0.49
CA GLY A 397 10.73 3.23 -1.75
C GLY A 397 10.82 2.05 -2.72
N PRO A 398 11.54 2.24 -3.84
CA PRO A 398 11.51 1.33 -4.98
C PRO A 398 12.11 -0.06 -4.73
N TYR A 399 12.73 -0.33 -3.58
CA TYR A 399 13.45 -1.57 -3.33
C TYR A 399 13.17 -2.17 -1.95
N GLY A 400 12.00 -1.92 -1.37
CA GLY A 400 11.69 -2.40 -0.01
C GLY A 400 11.54 -3.92 0.13
N PHE A 401 11.25 -4.62 -0.98
CA PHE A 401 10.89 -6.05 -1.03
C PHE A 401 9.70 -6.48 -0.16
N TYR A 402 8.99 -5.52 0.43
CA TYR A 402 7.84 -5.78 1.30
C TYR A 402 8.16 -6.72 2.47
N THR A 403 9.43 -6.72 2.92
CA THR A 403 9.87 -7.36 4.17
C THR A 403 10.30 -6.29 5.18
N GLY A 404 10.30 -6.62 6.48
CA GLY A 404 10.76 -5.70 7.51
C GLY A 404 9.90 -4.44 7.60
N ILE A 405 10.50 -3.25 7.52
CA ILE A 405 9.71 -2.01 7.60
C ILE A 405 8.79 -1.82 6.39
N SER A 406 9.14 -2.35 5.23
CA SER A 406 8.25 -2.33 4.06
C SER A 406 7.07 -3.27 4.23
N GLU A 407 7.23 -4.41 4.92
CA GLU A 407 6.11 -5.28 5.32
C GLU A 407 5.18 -4.57 6.31
N ARG A 408 5.76 -3.86 7.27
CA ARG A 408 5.01 -3.03 8.22
C ARG A 408 4.15 -1.99 7.50
N ASP A 409 4.70 -1.35 6.47
CA ASP A 409 3.94 -0.40 5.66
C ASP A 409 2.76 -1.07 4.93
N VAL A 410 2.91 -2.31 4.42
CA VAL A 410 1.78 -3.06 3.83
C VAL A 410 0.68 -3.26 4.88
N LEU A 411 1.06 -3.73 6.07
CA LEU A 411 0.13 -3.98 7.17
C LEU A 411 -0.54 -2.69 7.69
N ASP A 412 0.19 -1.58 7.72
CA ASP A 412 -0.34 -0.25 8.10
C ASP A 412 -1.34 0.27 7.05
N VAL A 413 -1.04 0.13 5.75
CA VAL A 413 -1.95 0.52 4.67
C VAL A 413 -3.24 -0.31 4.69
N MET A 414 -3.13 -1.62 4.90
CA MET A 414 -4.31 -2.47 5.06
C MET A 414 -5.15 -2.01 6.26
N ALA A 415 -4.52 -1.77 7.41
CA ALA A 415 -5.22 -1.31 8.61
C ALA A 415 -5.86 0.07 8.44
N ASP A 416 -5.21 1.01 7.72
CA ASP A 416 -5.79 2.32 7.44
C ASP A 416 -7.06 2.20 6.59
N ILE A 417 -7.02 1.39 5.53
CA ILE A 417 -8.16 1.22 4.61
C ILE A 417 -9.30 0.44 5.25
N GLU A 418 -8.99 -0.59 6.04
CA GLU A 418 -9.96 -1.32 6.87
C GLU A 418 -10.58 -0.42 7.96
N GLY A 419 -9.88 0.62 8.40
CA GLY A 419 -10.39 1.60 9.37
C GLY A 419 -11.25 2.71 8.74
N VAL A 420 -11.09 2.97 7.44
CA VAL A 420 -11.80 4.03 6.70
C VAL A 420 -13.02 3.50 5.96
N TYR A 421 -12.92 2.29 5.39
CA TYR A 421 -13.98 1.66 4.62
C TYR A 421 -14.43 0.36 5.30
N ASP A 422 -15.71 0.03 5.21
CA ASP A 422 -16.27 -1.24 5.67
C ASP A 422 -15.85 -2.38 4.72
N ILE A 423 -14.56 -2.75 4.74
CA ILE A 423 -14.01 -3.82 3.90
C ILE A 423 -14.58 -5.17 4.33
N ASP A 424 -15.03 -5.98 3.35
CA ASP A 424 -15.37 -7.37 3.58
C ASP A 424 -14.07 -8.17 3.85
N PRO A 425 -13.83 -8.65 5.08
CA PRO A 425 -12.58 -9.30 5.43
C PRO A 425 -12.41 -10.66 4.73
N ASP A 426 -13.47 -11.20 4.13
CA ASP A 426 -13.41 -12.43 3.33
C ASP A 426 -13.14 -12.15 1.85
N LYS A 427 -12.89 -10.89 1.46
CA LYS A 427 -12.54 -10.43 0.11
C LYS A 427 -11.27 -9.57 0.08
N VAL A 428 -10.27 -9.93 0.88
CA VAL A 428 -8.95 -9.26 0.89
C VAL A 428 -7.97 -10.05 0.04
N PHE A 429 -7.27 -9.40 -0.88
CA PHE A 429 -6.38 -10.06 -1.87
C PHE A 429 -4.97 -9.49 -1.82
N ALA A 430 -3.97 -10.36 -1.91
CA ALA A 430 -2.58 -9.98 -2.11
C ALA A 430 -2.23 -10.05 -3.60
N SER A 431 -1.58 -9.03 -4.14
CA SER A 431 -1.10 -9.06 -5.52
C SER A 431 0.11 -8.19 -5.73
N GLY A 432 0.78 -8.38 -6.87
CA GLY A 432 1.88 -7.50 -7.24
C GLY A 432 2.71 -8.01 -8.41
N TYR A 433 3.58 -7.12 -8.89
CA TYR A 433 4.37 -7.30 -10.09
C TYR A 433 5.87 -7.41 -9.75
N SER A 434 6.60 -8.39 -10.28
CA SER A 434 8.05 -8.53 -10.06
C SER A 434 8.43 -8.63 -8.57
N MET A 435 9.15 -7.65 -8.00
CA MET A 435 9.35 -7.48 -6.55
C MET A 435 8.02 -7.45 -5.77
N GLY A 436 6.98 -6.82 -6.31
CA GLY A 436 5.65 -6.86 -5.72
C GLY A 436 4.98 -8.23 -5.81
N GLY A 437 5.34 -9.04 -6.80
CA GLY A 437 4.92 -10.45 -6.88
C GLY A 437 5.58 -11.30 -5.80
N PHE A 438 6.86 -11.03 -5.47
CA PHE A 438 7.51 -11.56 -4.27
C PHE A 438 6.74 -11.13 -3.01
N GLY A 439 6.41 -9.84 -2.89
CA GLY A 439 5.59 -9.31 -1.78
C GLY A 439 4.23 -9.99 -1.66
N ALA A 440 3.55 -10.27 -2.78
CA ALA A 440 2.27 -10.97 -2.80
C ALA A 440 2.39 -12.40 -2.25
N LEU A 441 3.45 -13.10 -2.65
CA LEU A 441 3.76 -14.42 -2.12
C LEU A 441 4.08 -14.35 -0.63
N HIS A 442 4.98 -13.44 -0.23
CA HIS A 442 5.39 -13.23 1.16
C HIS A 442 4.16 -12.99 2.06
N MET A 443 3.30 -12.03 1.69
CA MET A 443 2.11 -11.72 2.46
C MET A 443 1.15 -12.92 2.53
N ALA A 444 0.90 -13.59 1.41
CA ALA A 444 -0.05 -14.70 1.37
C ALA A 444 0.46 -15.97 2.10
N THR A 445 1.77 -16.25 2.07
CA THR A 445 2.36 -17.43 2.72
C THR A 445 2.58 -17.24 4.22
N HIS A 446 2.86 -16.01 4.67
CA HIS A 446 3.07 -15.71 6.10
C HIS A 446 1.80 -15.32 6.85
N TYR A 447 0.80 -14.78 6.14
CA TYR A 447 -0.51 -14.42 6.70
C TYR A 447 -1.68 -15.15 5.99
N PRO A 448 -1.65 -16.49 5.89
CA PRO A 448 -2.62 -17.25 5.07
C PRO A 448 -4.07 -17.16 5.59
N ASP A 449 -4.27 -16.69 6.82
CA ASP A 449 -5.58 -16.44 7.43
C ASP A 449 -6.13 -15.03 7.17
N ARG A 450 -5.41 -14.18 6.42
CA ARG A 450 -5.84 -12.82 6.07
C ARG A 450 -6.43 -12.71 4.66
N PHE A 451 -6.05 -13.60 3.74
CA PHE A 451 -6.33 -13.41 2.31
C PHE A 451 -7.37 -14.39 1.75
N ALA A 452 -8.25 -13.86 0.91
CA ALA A 452 -9.19 -14.59 0.07
C ALA A 452 -8.51 -15.26 -1.13
N GLY A 453 -7.38 -14.71 -1.57
CA GLY A 453 -6.56 -15.28 -2.64
C GLY A 453 -5.41 -14.35 -3.03
N MET A 454 -4.59 -14.82 -3.97
CA MET A 454 -3.39 -14.12 -4.42
C MET A 454 -3.27 -14.08 -5.94
N VAL A 455 -2.81 -12.96 -6.52
CA VAL A 455 -2.47 -12.85 -7.95
C VAL A 455 -1.06 -12.28 -8.10
N GLY A 456 -0.13 -13.06 -8.65
CA GLY A 456 1.26 -12.64 -8.86
C GLY A 456 1.61 -12.53 -10.34
N TRP A 457 2.19 -11.41 -10.76
CA TRP A 457 2.70 -11.18 -12.11
C TRP A 457 4.22 -11.13 -12.11
N VAL A 458 4.84 -11.97 -12.93
CA VAL A 458 6.30 -12.17 -13.08
C VAL A 458 7.02 -12.16 -11.72
N ALA A 459 6.44 -12.86 -10.74
CA ALA A 459 6.84 -12.76 -9.34
C ALA A 459 8.28 -13.25 -9.13
N HIS A 460 9.12 -12.43 -8.52
CA HIS A 460 10.44 -12.89 -8.10
C HIS A 460 10.32 -13.92 -6.97
N THR A 461 11.18 -14.94 -6.97
CA THR A 461 11.07 -16.05 -6.02
C THR A 461 11.91 -15.87 -4.74
N GLY A 462 12.72 -14.82 -4.66
CA GLY A 462 13.60 -14.53 -3.52
C GLY A 462 15.03 -15.06 -3.68
N ASP A 463 15.28 -15.92 -4.67
CA ASP A 463 16.63 -16.34 -5.08
C ASP A 463 16.69 -16.55 -6.60
N LEU A 464 17.54 -15.77 -7.28
CA LEU A 464 17.78 -15.88 -8.73
C LEU A 464 18.35 -17.26 -9.14
N MET A 465 18.85 -18.05 -8.19
CA MET A 465 19.37 -19.40 -8.44
C MET A 465 18.29 -20.48 -8.41
N ASN A 466 17.06 -20.15 -8.05
CA ASN A 466 15.95 -21.10 -8.01
C ASN A 466 15.70 -21.76 -9.36
N ARG A 467 15.91 -23.07 -9.43
CA ARG A 467 15.77 -23.87 -10.65
C ARG A 467 14.82 -25.06 -10.41
N PRO A 468 14.15 -25.57 -11.46
CA PRO A 468 13.42 -26.82 -11.34
C PRO A 468 14.38 -27.93 -10.93
N SER A 469 14.00 -28.72 -9.92
CA SER A 469 14.72 -29.94 -9.55
C SER A 469 14.65 -30.93 -10.70
N VAL A 470 15.82 -31.39 -11.14
CA VAL A 470 15.96 -32.35 -12.24
C VAL A 470 16.04 -33.78 -11.70
N GLN A 471 16.47 -33.94 -10.43
CA GLN A 471 16.39 -35.17 -9.61
C GLN A 471 16.93 -34.90 -8.19
N PRO A 472 16.18 -35.18 -7.09
CA PRO A 472 16.58 -34.80 -5.73
C PRO A 472 17.98 -35.27 -5.32
N LEU A 473 18.34 -36.52 -5.67
CA LEU A 473 19.63 -37.12 -5.33
C LEU A 473 20.80 -36.50 -6.11
N VAL A 474 20.54 -36.02 -7.34
CA VAL A 474 21.57 -35.39 -8.18
C VAL A 474 21.74 -33.92 -7.79
N ASP A 475 20.65 -33.26 -7.42
CA ASP A 475 20.66 -31.90 -6.90
C ASP A 475 21.38 -31.83 -5.54
N GLU A 476 21.09 -32.75 -4.58
CA GLU A 476 21.83 -32.86 -3.30
C GLU A 476 23.35 -33.06 -3.46
N LEU A 477 23.80 -33.72 -4.53
CA LEU A 477 25.21 -33.97 -4.80
C LEU A 477 25.93 -32.77 -5.46
N LEU A 478 25.18 -31.93 -6.18
CA LEU A 478 25.72 -30.80 -6.95
C LEU A 478 25.64 -29.47 -6.19
N ASP A 479 24.62 -29.30 -5.34
CA ASP A 479 24.36 -28.05 -4.63
C ASP A 479 25.53 -27.61 -3.73
N PRO A 480 26.21 -28.47 -2.95
CA PRO A 480 27.34 -28.02 -2.11
C PRO A 480 28.52 -27.44 -2.92
N ALA A 481 28.72 -27.92 -4.15
CA ALA A 481 29.78 -27.45 -5.05
C ALA A 481 29.38 -26.15 -5.77
N LEU A 482 28.10 -25.99 -6.11
CA LEU A 482 27.55 -24.77 -6.69
C LEU A 482 27.54 -23.63 -5.66
N GLU A 483 27.11 -23.95 -4.44
CA GLU A 483 27.03 -23.09 -3.27
C GLU A 483 28.39 -22.53 -2.83
N SER A 484 29.43 -23.38 -2.78
CA SER A 484 30.74 -22.98 -2.27
C SER A 484 31.64 -22.27 -3.29
N LEU A 485 31.40 -22.46 -4.60
CA LEU A 485 32.30 -21.96 -5.66
C LEU A 485 31.72 -20.80 -6.47
N LEU A 486 30.43 -20.83 -6.79
CA LEU A 486 29.80 -19.84 -7.68
C LEU A 486 29.07 -18.74 -6.90
N ARG A 487 28.46 -19.10 -5.77
CA ARG A 487 27.69 -18.16 -4.92
C ARG A 487 28.48 -16.91 -4.51
N PRO A 488 29.76 -17.00 -4.07
CA PRO A 488 30.54 -15.80 -3.71
C PRO A 488 30.88 -14.91 -4.92
N VAL A 489 31.12 -15.51 -6.09
CA VAL A 489 31.47 -14.79 -7.33
C VAL A 489 30.23 -14.11 -7.92
N LEU A 490 29.09 -14.81 -7.95
CA LEU A 490 27.81 -14.27 -8.38
C LEU A 490 27.28 -13.22 -7.39
N ALA A 491 27.42 -13.43 -6.07
CA ALA A 491 27.09 -12.43 -5.05
C ALA A 491 27.89 -11.11 -5.23
N SER A 492 29.11 -11.17 -5.78
CA SER A 492 29.91 -9.97 -6.06
C SER A 492 29.53 -9.23 -7.35
N ILE A 493 28.80 -9.87 -8.27
CA ILE A 493 28.42 -9.33 -9.59
C ILE A 493 26.93 -8.95 -9.64
N LEU A 494 26.08 -9.81 -9.07
CA LEU A 494 24.63 -9.64 -9.01
C LEU A 494 24.18 -8.93 -7.72
N GLY A 495 25.10 -8.77 -6.76
CA GLY A 495 24.86 -8.28 -5.40
C GLY A 495 24.57 -9.40 -4.41
N SER A 496 24.75 -9.10 -3.12
CA SER A 496 24.76 -10.05 -2.00
C SER A 496 23.66 -11.11 -2.08
N ILE A 497 24.05 -12.37 -2.23
CA ILE A 497 23.27 -13.50 -1.73
C ILE A 497 23.71 -13.56 -0.26
N ALA A 498 22.88 -13.04 0.65
CA ALA A 498 23.28 -12.73 2.02
C ALA A 498 23.76 -13.96 2.80
N ASP A 499 24.44 -13.69 3.92
CA ASP A 499 24.87 -14.69 4.89
C ASP A 499 23.72 -15.68 5.21
N PRO A 500 23.94 -17.00 5.09
CA PRO A 500 22.96 -18.03 5.47
C PRO A 500 22.40 -17.88 6.90
N GLN A 501 23.10 -17.16 7.79
CA GLN A 501 22.65 -16.85 9.14
C GLN A 501 21.71 -15.65 9.25
N VAL A 502 21.73 -14.74 8.26
CA VAL A 502 20.83 -13.56 8.18
C VAL A 502 19.60 -13.87 7.32
N GLY A 503 19.78 -14.67 6.25
CA GLY A 503 18.71 -15.27 5.43
C GLY A 503 17.96 -14.29 4.54
N THR A 504 18.15 -14.36 3.22
CA THR A 504 17.15 -13.86 2.28
C THR A 504 16.00 -14.87 2.23
N GLU A 505 14.76 -14.39 2.31
CA GLU A 505 13.62 -15.29 2.16
C GLU A 505 13.57 -15.85 0.75
N ASN A 506 13.56 -17.17 0.65
CA ASN A 506 13.21 -17.89 -0.56
C ASN A 506 11.73 -18.27 -0.51
N VAL A 507 10.85 -17.39 -0.99
CA VAL A 507 9.39 -17.50 -0.76
C VAL A 507 8.79 -18.77 -1.37
N ILE A 508 9.46 -19.36 -2.37
CA ILE A 508 9.05 -20.62 -3.00
C ILE A 508 9.01 -21.81 -2.03
N ASP A 509 9.79 -21.76 -0.94
CA ASP A 509 9.82 -22.83 0.06
C ASP A 509 8.56 -22.83 0.95
N TYR A 510 7.78 -21.74 0.93
CA TYR A 510 6.59 -21.55 1.75
C TYR A 510 5.27 -21.72 0.99
N LEU A 511 5.29 -22.09 -0.29
CA LEU A 511 4.07 -22.21 -1.11
C LEU A 511 3.03 -23.20 -0.55
N ALA A 512 3.46 -24.18 0.26
CA ALA A 512 2.55 -25.11 0.94
C ALA A 512 1.63 -24.41 1.97
N ASN A 513 2.03 -23.24 2.49
CA ASN A 513 1.19 -22.43 3.39
C ASN A 513 -0.07 -21.90 2.67
N LEU A 514 -0.08 -21.88 1.33
CA LEU A 514 -1.23 -21.47 0.51
C LEU A 514 -2.30 -22.56 0.37
N GLN A 515 -2.25 -23.61 1.19
CA GLN A 515 -3.22 -24.71 1.16
C GLN A 515 -4.70 -24.24 1.13
N HIS A 516 -5.02 -23.11 1.78
CA HIS A 516 -6.38 -22.56 1.78
C HIS A 516 -6.50 -21.19 1.11
N VAL A 517 -5.46 -20.74 0.40
CA VAL A 517 -5.41 -19.45 -0.30
C VAL A 517 -5.28 -19.74 -1.80
N PRO A 518 -6.37 -19.68 -2.59
CA PRO A 518 -6.29 -19.90 -4.03
C PRO A 518 -5.41 -18.83 -4.68
N SER A 519 -4.60 -19.23 -5.67
CA SER A 519 -3.55 -18.35 -6.20
C SER A 519 -3.39 -18.43 -7.73
N ALA A 520 -3.13 -17.28 -8.36
CA ALA A 520 -2.84 -17.17 -9.78
C ALA A 520 -1.41 -16.68 -9.99
N TYR A 521 -0.66 -17.36 -10.85
CA TYR A 521 0.75 -17.09 -11.12
C TYR A 521 0.95 -16.84 -12.60
N LEU A 522 1.45 -15.67 -12.94
CA LEU A 522 1.66 -15.27 -14.32
C LEU A 522 3.12 -15.04 -14.58
N TYR A 523 3.67 -15.73 -15.56
CA TYR A 523 5.08 -15.61 -15.91
C TYR A 523 5.28 -15.40 -17.39
N ALA A 524 6.35 -14.68 -17.70
CA ALA A 524 6.83 -14.38 -19.02
C ALA A 524 8.01 -15.31 -19.34
N ALA A 525 8.00 -15.97 -20.50
CA ALA A 525 9.08 -16.90 -20.85
C ALA A 525 10.32 -16.20 -21.41
N ALA A 526 10.16 -15.00 -21.98
CA ALA A 526 11.24 -14.16 -22.48
C ALA A 526 11.63 -13.06 -21.47
N ASP A 527 11.27 -13.25 -20.20
CA ASP A 527 11.60 -12.35 -19.10
C ASP A 527 13.13 -12.29 -18.87
N GLU A 528 13.67 -11.08 -18.92
CA GLU A 528 15.09 -10.81 -18.76
C GLU A 528 15.51 -10.51 -17.31
N LEU A 529 14.55 -10.26 -16.42
CA LEU A 529 14.79 -9.88 -15.00
C LEU A 529 14.42 -10.98 -14.02
N VAL A 530 13.34 -11.71 -14.28
CA VAL A 530 12.91 -12.92 -13.55
C VAL A 530 12.94 -14.08 -14.53
N PRO A 531 14.12 -14.70 -14.76
CA PRO A 531 14.28 -15.56 -15.91
C PRO A 531 13.49 -16.86 -15.77
N ILE A 532 13.17 -17.48 -16.90
CA ILE A 532 12.22 -18.58 -17.00
C ILE A 532 12.46 -19.74 -16.01
N HIS A 533 13.70 -20.01 -15.59
CA HIS A 533 13.99 -21.09 -14.64
C HIS A 533 13.31 -20.87 -13.28
N GLU A 534 13.15 -19.63 -12.81
CA GLU A 534 12.38 -19.32 -11.61
C GLU A 534 10.91 -19.68 -11.78
N SER A 535 10.30 -19.25 -12.89
CA SER A 535 8.89 -19.56 -13.18
C SER A 535 8.61 -21.06 -13.23
N LEU A 536 9.54 -21.83 -13.80
CA LEU A 536 9.44 -23.29 -13.88
C LEU A 536 9.67 -23.94 -12.52
N ALA A 537 10.52 -23.37 -11.67
CA ALA A 537 10.70 -23.82 -10.30
C ALA A 537 9.39 -23.67 -9.52
N VAL A 538 8.73 -22.51 -9.63
CA VAL A 538 7.41 -22.25 -9.02
C VAL A 538 6.37 -23.24 -9.53
N ALA A 539 6.27 -23.43 -10.85
CA ALA A 539 5.35 -24.41 -11.43
C ALA A 539 5.57 -25.83 -10.88
N GLN A 540 6.83 -26.25 -10.76
CA GLN A 540 7.17 -27.56 -10.20
C GLN A 540 6.82 -27.66 -8.71
N ARG A 541 7.13 -26.64 -7.91
CA ARG A 541 6.82 -26.62 -6.47
C ARG A 541 5.31 -26.62 -6.22
N LEU A 542 4.53 -25.87 -6.99
CA LEU A 542 3.06 -25.92 -6.94
C LEU A 542 2.51 -27.31 -7.32
N ALA A 543 3.07 -27.93 -8.35
CA ALA A 543 2.68 -29.29 -8.75
C ALA A 543 2.99 -30.33 -7.65
N LEU A 544 4.07 -30.14 -6.89
CA LEU A 544 4.48 -31.02 -5.78
C LEU A 544 3.76 -30.73 -4.46
N ALA A 545 3.36 -29.49 -4.20
CA ALA A 545 2.64 -29.11 -2.99
C ALA A 545 1.22 -29.69 -3.05
N GLU A 546 0.90 -30.66 -2.20
CA GLU A 546 -0.44 -31.24 -2.15
C GLU A 546 -1.47 -30.21 -1.66
N GLU A 547 -2.71 -30.33 -2.13
CA GLU A 547 -3.86 -29.53 -1.66
C GLU A 547 -3.76 -28.00 -1.80
N VAL A 548 -2.80 -27.47 -2.57
CA VAL A 548 -2.76 -26.04 -2.96
C VAL A 548 -3.60 -25.82 -4.21
N ASP A 549 -4.61 -24.93 -4.13
CA ASP A 549 -5.39 -24.46 -5.29
C ASP A 549 -4.62 -23.37 -6.04
N TYR A 550 -4.31 -23.61 -7.30
CA TYR A 550 -3.56 -22.68 -8.12
C TYR A 550 -3.94 -22.71 -9.59
N HIS A 551 -3.69 -21.59 -10.26
CA HIS A 551 -3.58 -21.51 -11.71
C HIS A 551 -2.24 -20.89 -12.10
N PHE A 552 -1.47 -21.59 -12.92
CA PHE A 552 -0.18 -21.13 -13.44
C PHE A 552 -0.29 -20.84 -14.93
N TYR A 553 0.09 -19.62 -15.33
CA TYR A 553 0.07 -19.11 -16.69
C TYR A 553 1.50 -18.78 -17.13
N LEU A 554 1.97 -19.43 -18.20
CA LEU A 554 3.23 -19.07 -18.87
C LEU A 554 2.92 -18.45 -20.22
N HIS A 555 3.34 -17.20 -20.42
CA HIS A 555 3.22 -16.44 -21.66
C HIS A 555 4.53 -16.55 -22.45
N PRO A 556 4.61 -17.37 -23.52
CA PRO A 556 5.88 -17.67 -24.19
C PRO A 556 6.53 -16.48 -24.91
N LEU A 557 5.73 -15.47 -25.24
CA LEU A 557 6.13 -14.30 -26.03
C LEU A 557 6.25 -13.02 -25.20
N ALA A 558 5.94 -13.08 -23.90
CA ALA A 558 6.03 -11.93 -23.02
C ALA A 558 7.46 -11.78 -22.49
N GLU A 559 7.91 -10.53 -22.37
CA GLU A 559 9.09 -10.06 -21.64
C GLU A 559 8.65 -9.49 -20.27
N HIS A 560 9.59 -9.05 -19.43
CA HIS A 560 9.29 -8.69 -18.04
C HIS A 560 8.18 -7.65 -17.88
N LEU A 561 8.14 -6.61 -18.72
CA LEU A 561 7.15 -5.53 -18.64
C LEU A 561 5.97 -5.67 -19.62
N THR A 562 5.94 -6.75 -20.42
CA THR A 562 4.93 -6.88 -21.48
C THR A 562 3.50 -6.89 -20.92
N LEU A 563 3.27 -7.59 -19.80
CA LEU A 563 1.92 -7.68 -19.21
C LEU A 563 1.45 -6.31 -18.69
N LEU A 564 2.34 -5.58 -18.02
CA LEU A 564 2.09 -4.22 -17.54
C LEU A 564 1.73 -3.25 -18.68
N MET A 565 2.45 -3.32 -19.80
CA MET A 565 2.22 -2.44 -20.95
C MET A 565 0.94 -2.74 -21.71
N LEU A 566 0.43 -3.98 -21.63
CA LEU A 566 -0.81 -4.36 -22.29
C LEU A 566 -2.05 -3.91 -21.53
N ASP A 567 -1.93 -3.68 -20.21
CA ASP A 567 -3.02 -3.31 -19.30
C ASP A 567 -4.28 -4.15 -19.60
N GLU A 568 -4.15 -5.47 -19.47
CA GLU A 568 -5.27 -6.38 -19.70
C GLU A 568 -5.16 -7.57 -18.74
N TRP A 569 -6.06 -7.56 -17.76
CA TRP A 569 -6.05 -8.39 -16.56
C TRP A 569 -7.33 -9.20 -16.39
N GLY A 570 -8.19 -9.25 -17.42
CA GLY A 570 -9.52 -9.83 -17.33
C GLY A 570 -9.51 -11.32 -17.00
N LYS A 571 -8.45 -12.05 -17.38
CA LYS A 571 -8.32 -13.49 -17.10
C LYS A 571 -8.14 -13.75 -15.60
N GLU A 572 -7.28 -12.96 -14.98
CA GLU A 572 -6.90 -13.04 -13.57
C GLU A 572 -8.00 -12.44 -12.67
N ALA A 573 -8.62 -11.35 -13.13
CA ALA A 573 -9.81 -10.76 -12.53
C ALA A 573 -10.96 -11.77 -12.49
N GLN A 574 -11.27 -12.42 -13.63
CA GLN A 574 -12.33 -13.43 -13.70
C GLN A 574 -12.03 -14.64 -12.81
N LEU A 575 -10.78 -15.14 -12.81
CA LEU A 575 -10.40 -16.28 -11.99
C LEU A 575 -10.57 -15.98 -10.48
N SER A 576 -10.26 -14.76 -10.06
CA SER A 576 -10.30 -14.37 -8.65
C SER A 576 -11.66 -13.83 -8.18
N ALA A 577 -12.66 -13.69 -9.06
CA ALA A 577 -13.91 -12.99 -8.77
C ALA A 577 -14.68 -13.57 -7.55
N ASP A 578 -14.77 -14.91 -7.49
CA ASP A 578 -15.56 -15.63 -6.48
C ASP A 578 -14.74 -16.16 -5.31
N TRP A 579 -13.43 -15.88 -5.28
CA TRP A 579 -12.57 -16.30 -4.17
C TRP A 579 -13.01 -15.65 -2.86
N ARG A 580 -12.94 -16.45 -1.80
CA ARG A 580 -13.31 -16.08 -0.44
C ARG A 580 -12.31 -16.67 0.53
N ARG A 581 -12.01 -15.91 1.57
CA ARG A 581 -11.12 -16.34 2.65
C ARG A 581 -11.69 -17.56 3.36
N VAL A 582 -10.83 -18.55 3.59
CA VAL A 582 -11.16 -19.67 4.48
C VAL A 582 -10.85 -19.26 5.91
N THR A 583 -11.85 -19.31 6.79
CA THR A 583 -11.68 -18.89 8.19
C THR A 583 -11.39 -20.05 9.13
N THR A 584 -12.00 -21.21 8.87
CA THR A 584 -11.94 -22.38 9.77
C THR A 584 -11.61 -23.65 9.00
N PRO A 585 -10.34 -23.86 8.60
CA PRO A 585 -9.95 -25.08 7.92
C PRO A 585 -9.82 -26.25 8.90
N ASN A 586 -10.17 -27.46 8.45
CA ASN A 586 -10.03 -28.69 9.26
C ASN A 586 -8.57 -29.16 9.42
N ARG A 587 -7.65 -28.64 8.61
CA ARG A 587 -6.22 -28.91 8.70
C ARG A 587 -5.45 -27.61 8.55
N VAL A 588 -4.49 -27.37 9.41
CA VAL A 588 -3.56 -26.24 9.32
C VAL A 588 -2.17 -26.84 9.19
N SER A 589 -1.57 -26.64 8.02
CA SER A 589 -0.16 -26.92 7.75
C SER A 589 0.54 -25.59 7.49
N TYR A 590 1.40 -25.19 8.42
CA TYR A 590 2.05 -23.88 8.39
C TYR A 590 3.53 -24.00 8.75
N LEU A 591 4.35 -23.61 7.78
CA LEU A 591 5.80 -23.54 7.87
C LEU A 591 6.19 -22.10 8.18
N PHE A 592 6.93 -21.87 9.26
CA PHE A 592 7.35 -20.54 9.70
C PHE A 592 8.83 -20.52 10.07
N ASP A 593 9.47 -19.35 9.94
CA ASP A 593 10.88 -19.18 10.24
C ASP A 593 11.12 -17.95 11.12
N PRO A 594 11.56 -18.13 12.38
CA PRO A 594 11.79 -17.01 13.28
C PRO A 594 12.80 -15.97 12.78
N ARG A 595 13.64 -16.31 11.78
CA ARG A 595 14.60 -15.38 11.18
C ARG A 595 13.91 -14.24 10.42
N PHE A 596 12.69 -14.45 9.92
CA PHE A 596 11.94 -13.44 9.19
C PHE A 596 11.11 -12.52 10.08
N ASN A 597 11.06 -12.78 11.39
CA ASN A 597 10.40 -11.88 12.32
C ASN A 597 11.13 -10.54 12.44
N TYR A 598 10.35 -9.48 12.66
CA TYR A 598 10.82 -8.15 13.06
C TYR A 598 10.01 -7.66 14.26
N PRO A 599 10.28 -8.17 15.49
CA PRO A 599 9.46 -7.85 16.66
C PRO A 599 9.43 -6.35 16.99
N ASP A 600 10.52 -5.62 16.73
CA ASP A 600 10.60 -4.17 16.92
C ASP A 600 9.67 -3.39 15.99
N LEU A 601 9.16 -4.03 14.94
CA LEU A 601 8.18 -3.52 13.98
C LEU A 601 6.79 -4.12 14.20
N GLY A 602 6.59 -4.91 15.27
CA GLY A 602 5.35 -5.64 15.52
C GLY A 602 5.08 -6.76 14.50
N ILE A 603 6.11 -7.28 13.85
CA ILE A 603 6.00 -8.37 12.87
C ILE A 603 6.51 -9.67 13.48
N VAL A 604 5.60 -10.63 13.62
CA VAL A 604 5.90 -12.00 14.04
C VAL A 604 4.99 -12.93 13.25
N HIS A 605 5.58 -13.87 12.50
CA HIS A 605 4.85 -14.84 11.68
C HIS A 605 4.51 -16.09 12.51
N ASP A 606 3.67 -15.93 13.54
CA ASP A 606 3.40 -16.96 14.55
C ASP A 606 1.94 -17.44 14.58
N LYS A 607 1.17 -17.15 13.53
CA LYS A 607 -0.25 -17.47 13.45
C LYS A 607 -0.65 -18.02 12.08
N ALA A 608 -1.49 -19.05 12.11
CA ALA A 608 -2.27 -19.51 10.97
C ALA A 608 -3.61 -20.07 11.46
N TYR A 609 -4.72 -19.44 11.05
CA TYR A 609 -6.09 -19.82 11.38
C TYR A 609 -6.32 -19.95 12.90
N TRP A 610 -6.73 -21.14 13.38
CA TRP A 610 -6.97 -21.44 14.79
C TRP A 610 -5.71 -21.81 15.58
N ILE A 611 -4.51 -21.68 14.98
CA ILE A 611 -3.22 -21.87 15.63
C ILE A 611 -2.51 -20.51 15.72
N SER A 612 -2.01 -20.16 16.91
CA SER A 612 -1.33 -18.89 17.19
C SER A 612 -0.20 -19.09 18.21
N ASP A 613 0.52 -18.01 18.54
CA ASP A 613 1.64 -18.02 19.50
C ASP A 613 2.68 -19.12 19.20
N LEU A 614 2.89 -19.41 17.92
CA LEU A 614 3.86 -20.41 17.47
C LEU A 614 5.28 -19.97 17.84
N ARG A 615 6.00 -20.85 18.53
CA ARG A 615 7.42 -20.65 18.86
C ARG A 615 8.21 -21.85 18.41
N ALA A 616 9.29 -21.63 17.68
CA ALA A 616 10.25 -22.67 17.35
C ALA A 616 11.20 -22.94 18.53
N ARG A 617 11.75 -24.16 18.63
CA ARG A 617 12.74 -24.50 19.67
C ARG A 617 14.11 -23.90 19.41
N ASN A 618 14.42 -23.61 18.16
CA ASN A 618 15.63 -22.94 17.74
C ASN A 618 15.31 -21.89 16.66
N ALA A 619 16.32 -21.17 16.19
CA ALA A 619 16.16 -20.10 15.20
C ALA A 619 16.01 -20.62 13.75
N SER A 620 15.79 -21.91 13.54
CA SER A 620 15.51 -22.47 12.21
C SER A 620 14.01 -22.61 11.99
N GLN A 621 13.65 -22.85 10.73
CA GLN A 621 12.30 -23.13 10.30
C GLN A 621 11.61 -24.22 11.15
N ALA A 622 10.31 -24.07 11.38
CA ALA A 622 9.47 -24.99 12.11
C ALA A 622 8.15 -25.21 11.36
N LEU A 623 7.58 -26.41 11.52
CA LEU A 623 6.34 -26.83 10.87
C LEU A 623 5.33 -27.26 11.93
N VAL A 624 4.14 -26.67 11.86
CA VAL A 624 2.93 -27.20 12.50
C VAL A 624 2.02 -27.76 11.42
N ASP A 625 1.67 -29.04 11.53
CA ASP A 625 0.69 -29.70 10.67
C ASP A 625 -0.32 -30.42 11.55
N LEU A 626 -1.45 -29.77 11.83
CA LEU A 626 -2.49 -30.31 12.70
C LEU A 626 -3.84 -30.37 11.97
N SER A 627 -4.53 -31.49 12.14
CA SER A 627 -5.89 -31.71 11.67
C SER A 627 -6.85 -31.83 12.84
N ALA A 628 -7.92 -31.05 12.79
CA ALA A 628 -9.04 -31.07 13.73
C ALA A 628 -10.34 -31.30 12.94
N ALA A 629 -10.94 -32.48 13.11
CA ALA A 629 -12.22 -32.79 12.47
C ALA A 629 -13.40 -32.06 13.15
N GLY A 630 -13.26 -31.67 14.42
CA GLY A 630 -14.06 -30.63 15.06
C GLY A 630 -15.57 -30.76 14.90
N CYS A 631 -16.16 -29.62 14.50
CA CYS A 631 -17.57 -29.45 14.15
C CYS A 631 -18.01 -30.22 12.88
N GLY A 632 -17.13 -31.01 12.26
CA GLY A 632 -17.24 -31.43 10.87
C GLY A 632 -16.46 -30.47 9.97
N GLY A 633 -16.79 -30.42 8.68
CA GLY A 633 -16.18 -29.48 7.74
C GLY A 633 -16.07 -30.09 6.35
N GLN A 634 -15.27 -29.50 5.47
CA GLN A 634 -15.16 -29.97 4.09
C GLN A 634 -13.77 -30.53 3.82
N LYS A 635 -13.74 -31.75 3.28
CA LYS A 635 -12.57 -32.29 2.62
C LYS A 635 -12.64 -31.93 1.14
N ARG A 636 -11.65 -31.17 0.67
CA ARG A 636 -11.50 -30.83 -0.75
C ARG A 636 -10.85 -31.97 -1.50
N SER A 637 -11.34 -32.20 -2.70
CA SER A 637 -10.66 -32.99 -3.73
C SER A 637 -10.33 -32.06 -4.87
N PHE A 638 -9.24 -32.33 -5.56
CA PHE A 638 -8.70 -31.42 -6.55
C PHE A 638 -8.65 -32.07 -7.93
N ALA A 639 -9.03 -31.31 -8.95
CA ALA A 639 -8.76 -31.64 -10.34
C ALA A 639 -7.47 -30.94 -10.76
N THR A 640 -6.53 -31.70 -11.32
CA THR A 640 -5.31 -31.17 -11.92
C THR A 640 -5.38 -31.26 -13.43
N GLY A 641 -4.87 -30.26 -14.13
CA GLY A 641 -4.82 -30.28 -15.58
C GLY A 641 -3.91 -29.23 -16.17
N THR A 642 -3.96 -29.13 -17.49
CA THR A 642 -3.29 -28.10 -18.27
C THR A 642 -4.32 -27.30 -19.03
N ASP A 643 -4.04 -26.02 -19.27
CA ASP A 643 -4.89 -25.14 -20.06
C ASP A 643 -4.04 -24.25 -20.99
N GLN A 644 -4.68 -23.63 -21.96
CA GLN A 644 -4.06 -22.68 -22.88
C GLN A 644 -5.08 -21.65 -23.35
N GLY A 645 -4.61 -20.44 -23.63
CA GLY A 645 -5.46 -19.35 -24.13
C GLY A 645 -4.70 -18.39 -25.02
N ALA A 646 -5.43 -17.43 -25.59
CA ALA A 646 -4.89 -16.48 -26.57
C ALA A 646 -4.81 -15.02 -26.08
N THR A 647 -5.47 -14.69 -24.96
CA THR A 647 -5.67 -13.30 -24.49
C THR A 647 -5.00 -13.05 -23.13
N PRO A 648 -4.40 -11.86 -22.90
CA PRO A 648 -4.07 -10.84 -23.91
C PRO A 648 -2.96 -11.26 -24.88
N LEU A 649 -2.16 -12.24 -24.46
CA LEU A 649 -1.18 -12.93 -25.28
C LEU A 649 -1.38 -14.44 -25.16
N PRO A 650 -0.91 -15.23 -26.14
CA PRO A 650 -0.88 -16.67 -26.03
C PRO A 650 -0.23 -17.13 -24.73
N TRP A 651 -0.86 -18.06 -24.04
CA TRP A 651 -0.35 -18.68 -22.83
C TRP A 651 -0.64 -20.17 -22.81
N ALA A 652 0.20 -20.90 -22.10
CA ALA A 652 -0.03 -22.29 -21.72
C ALA A 652 0.23 -22.41 -20.21
N GLY A 653 -0.49 -23.32 -19.57
CA GLY A 653 -0.54 -23.34 -18.12
C GLY A 653 -0.87 -24.68 -17.53
N SER A 654 -0.79 -24.74 -16.20
CA SER A 654 -1.27 -25.85 -15.41
C SER A 654 -2.12 -25.34 -14.26
N TYR A 655 -3.02 -26.17 -13.77
CA TYR A 655 -3.88 -25.82 -12.66
C TYR A 655 -4.08 -27.00 -11.72
N ARG A 656 -4.40 -26.66 -10.47
CA ARG A 656 -5.07 -27.53 -9.51
C ARG A 656 -6.23 -26.74 -8.92
N HIS A 657 -7.46 -27.19 -9.12
CA HIS A 657 -8.65 -26.51 -8.59
C HIS A 657 -9.49 -27.45 -7.74
N VAL A 658 -10.17 -26.90 -6.73
CA VAL A 658 -11.18 -27.64 -5.97
C VAL A 658 -12.26 -28.16 -6.92
N GLN A 659 -12.41 -29.48 -6.99
CA GLN A 659 -13.38 -30.18 -7.84
C GLN A 659 -14.65 -30.54 -7.08
N THR A 660 -14.50 -31.17 -5.91
CA THR A 660 -15.62 -31.49 -5.02
C THR A 660 -15.23 -31.29 -3.57
N GLU A 661 -16.20 -30.87 -2.78
CA GLU A 661 -16.09 -30.75 -1.33
C GLU A 661 -16.98 -31.79 -0.67
N THR A 662 -16.36 -32.72 0.06
CA THR A 662 -17.08 -33.76 0.80
C THR A 662 -17.22 -33.34 2.26
N GLN A 663 -18.45 -33.38 2.77
CA GLN A 663 -18.70 -33.12 4.18
C GLN A 663 -18.06 -34.21 5.06
N LEU A 664 -17.24 -33.79 6.00
CA LEU A 664 -16.65 -34.61 7.04
C LEU A 664 -17.61 -34.68 8.23
N ALA A 665 -17.78 -35.88 8.77
CA ALA A 665 -18.50 -36.06 10.01
C ALA A 665 -17.74 -35.40 11.17
N PRO A 666 -18.43 -34.75 12.12
CA PRO A 666 -17.80 -34.24 13.33
C PRO A 666 -17.06 -35.33 14.08
N ALA A 667 -15.85 -35.03 14.55
CA ALA A 667 -15.07 -35.93 15.38
C ALA A 667 -14.17 -35.16 16.35
N LEU A 668 -14.15 -35.61 17.61
CA LEU A 668 -13.36 -35.04 18.70
C LEU A 668 -11.92 -35.57 18.66
N THR A 669 -11.24 -35.36 17.53
CA THR A 669 -9.87 -35.82 17.29
C THR A 669 -8.99 -34.69 16.80
N LEU A 670 -7.84 -34.52 17.46
CA LEU A 670 -6.73 -33.67 17.03
C LEU A 670 -5.53 -34.56 16.64
N SER A 671 -5.04 -34.47 15.42
CA SER A 671 -3.91 -35.29 15.00
C SER A 671 -2.95 -34.56 14.09
N GLY A 672 -1.67 -34.94 14.11
CA GLY A 672 -0.72 -34.33 13.19
C GLY A 672 0.73 -34.46 13.60
N VAL A 673 1.55 -33.57 13.05
CA VAL A 673 3.00 -33.54 13.23
C VAL A 673 3.47 -32.15 13.63
N LEU A 674 4.40 -32.10 14.59
CA LEU A 674 5.12 -30.90 14.96
C LEU A 674 6.61 -31.11 14.69
N THR A 675 7.21 -30.26 13.87
CA THR A 675 8.66 -30.25 13.60
C THR A 675 9.26 -28.95 14.11
N ASN A 676 10.27 -29.03 14.98
CA ASN A 676 10.94 -27.87 15.59
C ASN A 676 10.03 -26.91 16.39
N VAL A 677 8.80 -27.29 16.74
CA VAL A 677 7.86 -26.44 17.50
C VAL A 677 8.07 -26.58 19.01
N ALA A 678 8.34 -25.48 19.71
CA ALA A 678 8.44 -25.41 21.17
C ALA A 678 7.08 -25.24 21.83
N SER A 679 6.24 -24.36 21.28
CA SER A 679 4.91 -24.11 21.80
C SER A 679 3.96 -23.58 20.73
N ALA A 680 2.66 -23.77 20.95
CA ALA A 680 1.58 -23.18 20.18
C ALA A 680 0.34 -22.96 21.06
N ALA A 681 -0.48 -21.99 20.71
CA ALA A 681 -1.81 -21.78 21.27
C ALA A 681 -2.88 -22.23 20.26
N LEU A 682 -3.85 -23.03 20.72
CA LEU A 682 -4.97 -23.53 19.91
C LEU A 682 -6.28 -22.86 20.34
N ASP A 683 -6.90 -22.14 19.40
CA ASP A 683 -8.27 -21.67 19.55
C ASP A 683 -9.25 -22.82 19.30
N LEU A 684 -10.00 -23.19 20.35
CA LEU A 684 -10.89 -24.35 20.33
C LEU A 684 -12.29 -23.99 19.83
N ALA A 685 -12.66 -22.71 19.86
CA ALA A 685 -14.00 -22.27 19.47
C ALA A 685 -14.27 -22.51 17.96
N PRO A 686 -13.36 -22.13 17.03
CA PRO A 686 -13.55 -22.39 15.60
C PRO A 686 -13.68 -23.89 15.28
N ILE A 687 -13.00 -24.75 16.04
CA ILE A 687 -12.99 -26.21 15.83
C ILE A 687 -13.97 -26.98 16.73
N CYS A 688 -14.86 -26.29 17.46
CA CYS A 688 -15.87 -26.88 18.38
C CYS A 688 -15.31 -27.85 19.44
N PHE A 689 -14.12 -27.57 19.97
CA PHE A 689 -13.48 -28.39 21.00
C PHE A 689 -13.62 -27.82 22.43
N GLU A 690 -14.16 -26.62 22.57
CA GLU A 690 -14.30 -25.92 23.86
C GLU A 690 -15.13 -26.75 24.86
N GLY A 691 -14.54 -27.04 26.03
CA GLY A 691 -15.19 -27.84 27.07
C GLY A 691 -15.42 -29.33 26.74
N MET A 692 -14.95 -29.80 25.59
CA MET A 692 -15.09 -31.19 25.14
C MET A 692 -13.86 -32.02 25.48
N ALA A 693 -14.06 -33.31 25.75
CA ALA A 693 -12.97 -34.28 25.86
C ALA A 693 -12.48 -34.67 24.46
N VAL A 694 -11.24 -34.30 24.12
CA VAL A 694 -10.69 -34.47 22.76
C VAL A 694 -9.59 -35.51 22.78
N HIS A 695 -9.69 -36.49 21.89
CA HIS A 695 -8.62 -37.46 21.65
C HIS A 695 -7.53 -36.81 20.80
N TYR A 696 -6.26 -36.97 21.20
CA TYR A 696 -5.15 -36.50 20.38
C TYR A 696 -4.18 -37.63 19.97
N ASP A 697 -3.64 -37.52 18.76
CA ASP A 697 -2.57 -38.36 18.22
C ASP A 697 -1.57 -37.47 17.46
N ILE A 698 -0.53 -37.01 18.15
CA ILE A 698 0.44 -36.03 17.64
C ILE A 698 1.85 -36.61 17.70
N ASP A 699 2.55 -36.61 16.58
CA ASP A 699 3.98 -36.90 16.52
C ASP A 699 4.77 -35.60 16.64
N SER A 700 5.75 -35.54 17.54
CA SER A 700 6.65 -34.39 17.62
C SER A 700 8.10 -34.83 17.60
N ASP A 701 8.93 -34.15 16.82
CA ASP A 701 10.38 -34.40 16.78
C ASP A 701 11.12 -33.92 18.06
N GLY A 702 10.42 -33.29 19.01
CA GLY A 702 10.97 -32.85 20.29
C GLY A 702 9.88 -32.50 21.31
N PRO A 703 10.25 -32.05 22.52
CA PRO A 703 9.27 -31.55 23.49
C PRO A 703 8.51 -30.34 22.95
N ALA A 704 7.20 -30.27 23.18
CA ALA A 704 6.35 -29.16 22.77
C ALA A 704 5.18 -28.96 23.75
N THR A 705 4.74 -27.72 23.93
CA THR A 705 3.59 -27.38 24.78
C THR A 705 2.46 -26.77 23.95
N LEU A 706 1.27 -27.37 24.01
CA LEU A 706 0.06 -26.82 23.39
C LEU A 706 -0.83 -26.18 24.46
N ALA A 707 -0.98 -24.87 24.42
CA ALA A 707 -1.93 -24.14 25.27
C ALA A 707 -3.28 -24.06 24.56
N LEU A 708 -4.37 -24.39 25.25
CA LEU A 708 -5.71 -24.34 24.69
C LEU A 708 -6.43 -23.08 25.19
N SER A 709 -7.26 -22.49 24.33
CA SER A 709 -8.07 -21.28 24.66
C SER A 709 -8.96 -21.42 25.90
N ASP A 710 -9.30 -22.64 26.35
CA ASP A 710 -10.06 -22.89 27.58
C ASP A 710 -9.18 -23.11 28.84
N GLY A 711 -7.87 -22.87 28.73
CA GLY A 711 -6.91 -22.90 29.83
C GLY A 711 -6.27 -24.26 30.08
N ARG A 712 -6.64 -25.30 29.31
CA ARG A 712 -5.94 -26.60 29.34
C ARG A 712 -4.57 -26.50 28.68
N ILE A 713 -3.67 -27.40 29.07
CA ILE A 713 -2.31 -27.50 28.54
C ILE A 713 -2.01 -28.97 28.21
N VAL A 714 -1.46 -29.22 27.01
CA VAL A 714 -0.98 -30.53 26.58
C VAL A 714 0.53 -30.48 26.44
N GLU A 715 1.22 -31.28 27.24
CA GLU A 715 2.67 -31.44 27.16
C GLU A 715 3.00 -32.65 26.28
N LEU A 716 3.80 -32.44 25.25
CA LEU A 716 4.23 -33.45 24.29
C LEU A 716 5.71 -33.79 24.53
N VAL A 717 6.04 -35.07 24.37
CA VAL A 717 7.43 -35.55 24.34
C VAL A 717 7.84 -35.88 22.91
N ALA A 718 9.14 -36.06 22.68
CA ALA A 718 9.63 -36.52 21.38
C ALA A 718 9.05 -37.90 21.02
N GLY A 719 8.60 -38.03 19.78
CA GLY A 719 7.91 -39.18 19.21
C GLY A 719 6.39 -39.07 19.30
N LYS A 720 5.74 -40.24 19.31
CA LYS A 720 4.28 -40.35 19.25
C LYS A 720 3.63 -40.08 20.62
N ASN A 721 2.70 -39.12 20.65
CA ASN A 721 1.91 -38.75 21.83
C ASN A 721 0.43 -39.06 21.59
N GLN A 722 -0.20 -39.80 22.49
CA GLN A 722 -1.62 -40.14 22.41
C GLN A 722 -2.30 -39.95 23.77
N GLY A 723 -3.50 -39.38 23.77
CA GLY A 723 -4.24 -39.16 25.02
C GLY A 723 -5.61 -38.53 24.82
N ILE A 724 -6.16 -38.04 25.93
CA ILE A 724 -7.40 -37.26 25.98
C ILE A 724 -7.11 -36.05 26.87
N PHE A 725 -7.51 -34.86 26.43
CA PHE A 725 -7.49 -33.65 27.25
C PHE A 725 -8.89 -33.05 27.40
#